data_AF-A9BJ30-F1
#
_entry.id   AF-A9BJ30-F1
#
_cell.length_a   1.000
_cell.length_b   1.000
_cell.length_c   1.000
_cell.angle_alpha   90.00
_cell.angle_beta   90.00
_cell.angle_gamma   90.00
#
_symmetry.space_group_name_H-M   'P 1'
#
loop_
_entity.id
_entity.type
_entity.pdbx_description
1 polymer ?
#
loop_
_entity_poly.entity_id
_entity_poly.type
_entity_poly.pdbx_seq_one_letter_code
_entity_poly.pdbx_strand_id
1 'polypeptide(L)'
;MKDLLFVASLLGIGLLAAILLGGSSETNSLNGFINPGDYEMVLNFEEPVQIEKVGEAVSITVVDEFSYEAQKSLKIENRTSGWEGAEIDLTKDWQIFNSANFQITTRIYQTSPDPQLFRIVAYIKDSKGERFETIAEKVVMPNYWKEINEEFKFSFNEPVEKFSLRIVTPLESNFTYYIDNFQILGTNKVERAGVISKTSFEDEQHSWEPRGDEVSISLSNEVSYSGKYSLAVEGRKSNWNGAQINLAKTLKPGTSYDFEIYVYQDTGEDQLITLTMQRKYASDANTNYDTILWQKKVPSDTWTQLTGSYTVKSGAVVEELIFYIESPNPTLSFYLDDFSIIDKSIPLYEPEWEIMALKDKYKDNFDIGVAIPYKVLVNPLEMKMVEKHFNSITAENEMKPESILMELGSYDFSVADEYIEYAKEKGIKVRGHTLVWHNQTPEWFFKDEDGNLISKDELLSRMETYIHDVVGHFKGEVYAWDVVNEAIDPNQPDGYRRSLWYEIMGPEYIEYAFKFAHEADPNAKLFYNDYNTYEPEKRDYIYNMVKELKAKGVPIDGIGMQMHIGIGTDLRQVEEAIKLFSSIPGIEIQITEIDMSIYTDQGSNYMSPPYEALVEQGYKYQELFDILKKYDDVITSVTFWGLKDDYSWKNQTRNDWPLLFDKDYQSKYAYWGIVEPAVLPIVPKSNAISQGTAIPYGMLDDDYLFSKPIFINDENGKEKLNARIIWDENKLFIYGEVFNETSDEEDGVAIFIDPSNAKTPYLQEDDRWVIIHPDWTVEKNKEDVEVEYFVSPGYKKYSFECSINLPKKLEKEQKIGFDIAVIDGENIYSWSDNTNQQKSQTINYGVLTLEGASVGTAKYGTPVIDAEIDEVWSQNEEYITETIVSSSSNNAKASFRVLWDENALYVLAIVEDPVLNKENTNAWEQDSLEIFIDENNNKTGFYENDDAQYRVNYVNTPSFGTGGSAANFKTATKIVENGYIVEAAISWKFISPSGGEVVGFDVQVNDAGATGSRVGITTWNDPTGNNYQSTVNFGNIILEK
;
A
#
# COMPACT_ATOMS: atom_id res chain seq x y z
N MET A 1 -20.39 51.51 -5.73
CA MET A 1 -21.47 51.79 -6.70
C MET A 1 -20.89 52.71 -7.78
N LYS A 2 -20.63 52.15 -8.96
CA LYS A 2 -20.34 52.74 -10.29
C LYS A 2 -18.99 53.44 -10.58
N ASP A 3 -18.23 52.73 -11.42
CA ASP A 3 -17.51 53.09 -12.67
C ASP A 3 -16.26 54.00 -12.58
N LEU A 4 -15.02 53.50 -12.70
CA LEU A 4 -14.25 52.83 -13.78
C LEU A 4 -13.65 53.76 -14.86
N LEU A 5 -12.32 53.64 -14.97
CA LEU A 5 -11.32 54.29 -15.84
C LEU A 5 -11.55 54.15 -17.35
N PHE A 6 -10.90 55.04 -18.14
CA PHE A 6 -10.13 54.65 -19.36
C PHE A 6 -9.14 55.76 -19.86
N VAL A 7 -7.94 55.30 -20.29
CA VAL A 7 -6.93 55.82 -21.30
C VAL A 7 -5.81 56.85 -20.98
N ALA A 8 -4.59 56.46 -21.45
CA ALA A 8 -3.48 57.22 -22.10
C ALA A 8 -2.15 57.17 -21.31
N SER A 9 -0.93 56.97 -21.86
CA SER A 9 -0.40 57.01 -23.23
C SER A 9 1.08 56.60 -23.29
N LEU A 10 1.53 56.12 -24.45
CA LEU A 10 2.91 55.85 -24.90
C LEU A 10 3.87 57.06 -24.85
N LEU A 11 5.18 56.78 -24.76
CA LEU A 11 6.37 57.40 -25.41
C LEU A 11 7.60 56.62 -24.89
N GLY A 12 8.55 56.02 -25.64
CA GLY A 12 9.08 56.25 -26.97
C GLY A 12 10.59 56.60 -26.84
N ILE A 13 11.48 55.77 -27.41
CA ILE A 13 12.80 56.06 -28.04
C ILE A 13 13.79 54.90 -27.81
N GLY A 14 14.38 54.40 -28.90
CA GLY A 14 15.43 53.39 -28.93
C GLY A 14 16.78 53.87 -29.47
N LEU A 15 17.65 52.87 -29.67
CA LEU A 15 18.94 52.82 -30.39
C LEU A 15 20.21 53.43 -29.74
N LEU A 16 21.19 52.58 -29.40
CA LEU A 16 22.36 52.30 -30.26
C LEU A 16 23.17 51.07 -29.76
N ALA A 17 23.89 50.42 -30.68
CA ALA A 17 24.39 49.05 -30.63
C ALA A 17 25.90 48.88 -30.32
N ALA A 18 26.28 47.61 -30.06
CA ALA A 18 27.41 46.86 -30.69
C ALA A 18 28.63 46.43 -29.82
N ILE A 19 28.75 45.09 -29.69
CA ILE A 19 29.93 44.19 -29.77
C ILE A 19 30.85 44.04 -28.53
N LEU A 20 30.85 42.85 -27.92
CA LEU A 20 32.02 41.96 -27.81
C LEU A 20 31.63 40.55 -27.33
N LEU A 21 32.12 39.55 -28.07
CA LEU A 21 31.98 38.11 -27.85
C LEU A 21 32.71 37.65 -26.59
N GLY A 22 32.08 36.77 -25.81
CA GLY A 22 32.68 35.99 -24.73
C GLY A 22 31.63 35.06 -24.12
N GLY A 23 31.81 33.74 -24.28
CA GLY A 23 30.80 32.72 -24.00
C GLY A 23 30.28 32.71 -22.57
N SER A 24 28.96 32.63 -22.45
CA SER A 24 28.22 32.36 -21.23
C SER A 24 27.02 31.49 -21.59
N SER A 25 26.70 30.52 -20.73
CA SER A 25 25.39 29.90 -20.64
C SER A 25 24.32 31.00 -20.57
N GLU A 26 23.65 31.29 -21.69
CA GLU A 26 22.47 32.15 -21.68
C GLU A 26 21.29 31.31 -21.19
N THR A 27 21.06 31.35 -19.88
CA THR A 27 19.70 31.34 -19.36
C THR A 27 18.96 32.50 -20.03
N ASN A 28 17.90 32.20 -20.79
CA ASN A 28 17.00 33.16 -21.42
C ASN A 28 16.30 34.01 -20.34
N SER A 29 16.97 35.03 -19.79
CA SER A 29 16.38 35.95 -18.81
C SER A 29 16.47 37.40 -19.28
N LEU A 30 15.80 37.71 -20.39
CA LEU A 30 15.40 39.08 -20.72
C LEU A 30 13.97 39.05 -21.30
N ASN A 31 12.97 39.22 -20.42
CA ASN A 31 11.55 39.51 -20.71
C ASN A 31 10.62 38.42 -21.29
N GLY A 32 10.96 37.13 -21.22
CA GLY A 32 10.02 36.04 -21.56
C GLY A 32 9.55 35.29 -20.31
N PHE A 33 8.24 35.18 -20.09
CA PHE A 33 7.70 34.14 -19.21
C PHE A 33 8.06 32.77 -19.84
N ILE A 34 8.87 31.96 -19.16
CA ILE A 34 9.09 30.57 -19.57
C ILE A 34 7.84 29.80 -19.15
N ASN A 35 7.18 29.15 -20.11
CA ASN A 35 6.13 28.19 -19.80
C ASN A 35 6.76 27.01 -19.04
N PRO A 36 6.28 26.62 -17.85
CA PRO A 36 6.83 25.49 -17.11
C PRO A 36 6.95 24.20 -17.95
N GLY A 37 6.02 23.97 -18.88
CA GLY A 37 6.06 22.81 -19.78
C GLY A 37 7.28 22.77 -20.71
N ASP A 38 7.88 23.93 -21.02
CA ASP A 38 9.03 24.05 -21.94
C ASP A 38 10.37 24.18 -21.20
N TYR A 39 10.37 24.14 -19.86
CA TYR A 39 11.58 24.20 -19.06
C TYR A 39 12.51 23.02 -19.34
N GLU A 40 13.81 23.28 -19.36
CA GLU A 40 14.83 22.28 -19.62
C GLU A 40 16.11 22.67 -18.90
N MET A 41 16.60 21.77 -18.05
CA MET A 41 17.94 21.80 -17.48
C MET A 41 18.63 20.48 -17.82
N VAL A 42 19.81 20.53 -18.41
CA VAL A 42 20.61 19.35 -18.77
C VAL A 42 22.04 19.54 -18.28
N LEU A 43 22.50 18.63 -17.42
CA LEU A 43 23.84 18.59 -16.86
C LEU A 43 24.50 17.25 -17.23
N ASN A 44 25.24 17.27 -18.33
CA ASN A 44 26.05 16.13 -18.80
C ASN A 44 27.54 16.24 -18.40
N PHE A 45 27.89 17.27 -17.62
CA PHE A 45 29.24 17.54 -17.10
C PHE A 45 30.36 17.71 -18.15
N GLU A 46 30.01 17.84 -19.43
CA GLU A 46 30.98 18.07 -20.50
C GLU A 46 31.57 19.48 -20.45
N GLU A 47 30.71 20.44 -20.10
CA GLU A 47 31.06 21.83 -19.84
C GLU A 47 31.14 22.10 -18.32
N PRO A 48 31.89 23.14 -17.88
CA PRO A 48 31.95 23.49 -16.47
C PRO A 48 30.57 23.84 -15.91
N VAL A 49 30.09 23.04 -14.95
CA VAL A 49 28.84 23.25 -14.20
C VAL A 49 29.17 23.56 -12.74
N GLN A 50 28.43 24.47 -12.12
CA GLN A 50 28.50 24.67 -10.66
C GLN A 50 27.60 23.65 -9.97
N ILE A 51 28.21 22.69 -9.27
CA ILE A 51 27.54 21.77 -8.36
C ILE A 51 28.05 22.07 -6.95
N GLU A 52 27.15 22.24 -6.00
CA GLU A 52 27.49 22.48 -4.61
C GLU A 52 27.73 21.13 -3.90
N LYS A 53 28.63 21.13 -2.91
CA LYS A 53 28.85 19.96 -2.06
C LYS A 53 28.07 20.07 -0.77
N VAL A 54 27.49 18.96 -0.32
CA VAL A 54 26.89 18.82 1.01
C VAL A 54 27.86 18.03 1.86
N GLY A 55 28.39 18.64 2.92
CA GLY A 55 29.40 18.06 3.80
C GLY A 55 30.79 18.68 3.62
N GLU A 56 31.45 18.97 4.74
CA GLU A 56 32.77 19.65 4.71
C GLU A 56 33.85 18.76 4.08
N ALA A 57 33.84 17.47 4.42
CA ALA A 57 34.82 16.48 3.95
C ALA A 57 34.61 16.06 2.49
N VAL A 58 33.41 16.25 1.95
CA VAL A 58 33.05 15.80 0.60
C VAL A 58 33.93 16.46 -0.47
N SER A 59 34.35 15.63 -1.42
CA SER A 59 34.98 16.07 -2.66
C SER A 59 34.10 15.73 -3.84
N ILE A 60 33.81 16.75 -4.65
CA ILE A 60 33.10 16.64 -5.92
C ILE A 60 34.06 17.01 -7.04
N THR A 61 34.24 16.13 -8.02
CA THR A 61 35.13 16.33 -9.16
C THR A 61 34.50 15.84 -10.43
N VAL A 62 34.58 16.62 -11.50
CA VAL A 62 34.26 16.14 -12.85
C VAL A 62 35.44 15.33 -13.36
N VAL A 63 35.21 14.08 -13.77
CA VAL A 63 36.24 13.13 -14.23
C VAL A 63 35.96 12.70 -15.66
N ASP A 64 37.02 12.44 -16.44
CA ASP A 64 36.94 12.01 -17.85
C ASP A 64 37.31 10.54 -18.08
N GLU A 65 37.59 9.80 -17.01
CA GLU A 65 38.02 8.40 -17.05
C GLU A 65 36.85 7.39 -16.96
N PHE A 66 35.67 7.84 -16.54
CA PHE A 66 34.52 6.99 -16.25
C PHE A 66 33.20 7.77 -16.41
N SER A 67 32.36 7.34 -17.34
CA SER A 67 31.08 7.98 -17.72
C SER A 67 30.13 6.94 -18.32
N TYR A 68 28.85 7.25 -18.45
CA TYR A 68 27.86 6.35 -19.04
C TYR A 68 27.89 6.40 -20.58
N GLU A 69 27.73 7.58 -21.18
CA GLU A 69 27.64 7.76 -22.64
C GLU A 69 28.57 8.83 -23.21
N ALA A 70 29.07 9.75 -22.38
CA ALA A 70 29.84 10.93 -22.80
C ALA A 70 31.33 10.82 -22.41
N GLN A 71 32.09 11.92 -22.41
CA GLN A 71 33.49 11.91 -21.97
C GLN A 71 33.64 12.08 -20.47
N LYS A 72 32.67 12.70 -19.77
CA LYS A 72 32.81 13.07 -18.36
C LYS A 72 31.62 12.66 -17.49
N SER A 73 31.87 12.50 -16.20
CA SER A 73 30.83 12.35 -15.16
C SER A 73 31.23 13.08 -13.89
N LEU A 74 30.28 13.23 -12.96
CA LEU A 74 30.52 13.81 -11.65
C LEU A 74 30.86 12.71 -10.64
N LYS A 75 32.04 12.76 -10.03
CA LYS A 75 32.51 11.83 -8.99
C LYS A 75 32.37 12.45 -7.60
N ILE A 76 31.84 11.69 -6.65
CA ILE A 76 31.59 12.09 -5.26
C ILE A 76 32.32 11.13 -4.30
N GLU A 77 33.13 11.69 -3.39
CA GLU A 77 33.97 10.94 -2.46
C GLU A 77 34.04 11.61 -1.07
N ASN A 78 34.63 10.90 -0.11
CA ASN A 78 34.93 11.38 1.25
C ASN A 78 33.68 11.82 2.04
N ARG A 79 32.56 11.12 1.84
CA ARG A 79 31.37 11.28 2.67
C ARG A 79 31.59 10.62 4.02
N THR A 80 31.09 11.28 5.04
CA THR A 80 31.08 10.87 6.45
C THR A 80 29.67 10.59 6.95
N SER A 81 28.64 11.13 6.29
CA SER A 81 27.22 10.87 6.56
C SER A 81 26.48 10.47 5.28
N GLY A 82 25.39 9.69 5.42
CA GLY A 82 24.53 9.27 4.31
C GLY A 82 23.82 10.44 3.61
N TRP A 83 23.70 11.58 4.30
CA TRP A 83 23.05 12.81 3.78
C TRP A 83 24.01 13.79 3.11
N GLU A 84 25.29 13.44 3.04
CA GLU A 84 26.29 14.19 2.30
C GLU A 84 26.31 13.74 0.82
N GLY A 85 26.67 14.65 -0.08
CA GLY A 85 26.59 14.39 -1.52
C GLY A 85 26.66 15.63 -2.40
N ALA A 86 25.99 15.57 -3.54
CA ALA A 86 25.89 16.65 -4.52
C ALA A 86 24.58 17.45 -4.34
N GLU A 87 24.65 18.78 -4.46
CA GLU A 87 23.52 19.69 -4.41
C GLU A 87 23.44 20.55 -5.68
N ILE A 88 22.25 20.63 -6.26
CA ILE A 88 21.92 21.42 -7.46
C ILE A 88 20.99 22.55 -7.02
N ASP A 89 21.47 23.79 -7.10
CA ASP A 89 20.71 24.96 -6.66
C ASP A 89 19.69 25.43 -7.72
N LEU A 90 18.42 25.40 -7.35
CA LEU A 90 17.27 25.83 -8.16
C LEU A 90 16.61 27.10 -7.60
N THR A 91 17.23 27.78 -6.64
CA THR A 91 16.64 28.91 -5.90
C THR A 91 16.26 30.07 -6.80
N LYS A 92 16.90 30.25 -7.96
CA LYS A 92 16.54 31.32 -8.91
C LYS A 92 15.31 30.99 -9.74
N ASP A 93 15.02 29.71 -9.93
CA ASP A 93 13.99 29.21 -10.83
C ASP A 93 12.73 28.71 -10.08
N TRP A 94 12.72 28.76 -8.75
CA TRP A 94 11.68 28.18 -7.89
C TRP A 94 10.24 28.50 -8.31
N GLN A 95 9.99 29.70 -8.85
CA GLN A 95 8.65 30.12 -9.31
C GLN A 95 8.14 29.30 -10.48
N ILE A 96 9.05 28.81 -11.35
CA ILE A 96 8.72 27.95 -12.49
C ILE A 96 8.20 26.59 -11.99
N PHE A 97 8.75 26.11 -10.88
CA PHE A 97 8.41 24.83 -10.26
C PHE A 97 7.10 24.85 -9.47
N ASN A 98 6.49 26.01 -9.25
CA ASN A 98 5.31 26.11 -8.41
C ASN A 98 4.07 25.53 -9.10
N SER A 99 3.59 24.41 -8.55
CA SER A 99 2.37 23.70 -8.94
C SER A 99 2.36 23.20 -10.40
N ALA A 100 3.55 23.01 -10.99
CA ALA A 100 3.75 22.42 -12.30
C ALA A 100 4.48 21.07 -12.19
N ASN A 101 4.23 20.16 -13.15
CA ASN A 101 4.85 18.84 -13.20
C ASN A 101 6.16 18.91 -13.99
N PHE A 102 7.17 18.19 -13.51
CA PHE A 102 8.47 18.03 -14.16
C PHE A 102 8.88 16.56 -14.11
N GLN A 103 9.71 16.14 -15.04
CA GLN A 103 10.42 14.88 -14.98
C GLN A 103 11.88 15.15 -14.60
N ILE A 104 12.42 14.33 -13.71
CA ILE A 104 13.83 14.27 -13.39
C ILE A 104 14.42 12.97 -13.94
N THR A 105 15.54 13.08 -14.64
CA THR A 105 16.28 11.89 -15.13
C THR A 105 17.74 12.02 -14.75
N THR A 106 18.36 10.95 -14.26
CA THR A 106 19.81 10.91 -14.02
C THR A 106 20.33 9.48 -14.03
N ARG A 107 21.63 9.30 -14.29
CA ARG A 107 22.33 8.02 -14.19
C ARG A 107 23.23 8.03 -12.96
N ILE A 108 23.10 7.01 -12.11
CA ILE A 108 23.92 6.83 -10.92
C ILE A 108 24.70 5.52 -11.00
N TYR A 109 25.98 5.58 -10.63
CA TYR A 109 26.85 4.40 -10.45
C TYR A 109 27.49 4.44 -9.08
N GLN A 110 27.64 3.29 -8.43
CA GLN A 110 28.20 3.20 -7.08
C GLN A 110 29.20 2.03 -6.94
N THR A 111 30.14 2.18 -6.00
CA THR A 111 31.29 1.27 -5.79
C THR A 111 31.23 0.40 -4.53
N SER A 112 30.21 0.58 -3.68
CA SER A 112 29.91 -0.34 -2.57
C SER A 112 29.75 -1.77 -3.11
N PRO A 113 30.23 -2.79 -2.38
CA PRO A 113 30.02 -4.19 -2.75
C PRO A 113 28.54 -4.61 -2.70
N ASP A 114 27.71 -3.85 -1.98
CA ASP A 114 26.30 -4.17 -1.73
C ASP A 114 25.35 -3.18 -2.42
N PRO A 115 24.11 -3.57 -2.75
CA PRO A 115 23.09 -2.64 -3.25
C PRO A 115 22.88 -1.45 -2.32
N GLN A 116 22.63 -0.26 -2.87
CA GLN A 116 22.51 0.97 -2.09
C GLN A 116 21.23 1.73 -2.45
N LEU A 117 20.49 2.16 -1.43
CA LEU A 117 19.34 3.04 -1.61
C LEU A 117 19.82 4.46 -1.91
N PHE A 118 19.45 5.00 -3.07
CA PHE A 118 19.70 6.40 -3.44
C PHE A 118 18.41 7.20 -3.38
N ARG A 119 18.52 8.45 -2.92
CA ARG A 119 17.44 9.43 -2.92
C ARG A 119 17.82 10.67 -3.69
N ILE A 120 16.85 11.20 -4.43
CA ILE A 120 16.86 12.61 -4.84
C ILE A 120 15.90 13.35 -3.93
N VAL A 121 16.40 14.34 -3.20
CA VAL A 121 15.67 15.05 -2.15
C VAL A 121 15.66 16.53 -2.46
N ALA A 122 14.49 17.15 -2.49
CA ALA A 122 14.38 18.60 -2.49
C ALA A 122 14.63 19.15 -1.09
N TYR A 123 15.61 20.04 -0.97
CA TYR A 123 15.82 20.88 0.20
C TYR A 123 15.17 22.24 -0.05
N ILE A 124 14.20 22.58 0.81
CA ILE A 124 13.47 23.84 0.74
C ILE A 124 13.61 24.57 2.07
N LYS A 125 13.95 25.86 2.00
CA LYS A 125 13.95 26.78 3.14
C LYS A 125 13.09 27.97 2.82
N ASP A 126 12.14 28.27 3.70
CA ASP A 126 11.30 29.46 3.63
C ASP A 126 11.03 30.02 5.04
N SER A 127 10.10 30.97 5.16
CA SER A 127 9.75 31.61 6.43
C SER A 127 9.19 30.65 7.49
N LYS A 128 8.75 29.44 7.11
CA LYS A 128 8.29 28.40 8.03
C LYS A 128 9.40 27.47 8.50
N GLY A 129 10.59 27.54 7.90
CA GLY A 129 11.75 26.74 8.27
C GLY A 129 12.32 25.92 7.12
N GLU A 130 13.12 24.93 7.49
CA GLU A 130 13.78 23.99 6.58
C GLU A 130 12.94 22.72 6.47
N ARG A 131 12.85 22.15 5.26
CA ARG A 131 12.21 20.85 5.03
C ARG A 131 12.89 20.08 3.89
N PHE A 132 12.71 18.77 3.92
CA PHE A 132 13.27 17.81 2.98
C PHE A 132 12.13 16.97 2.39
N GLU A 133 11.98 17.01 1.08
CA GLU A 133 10.92 16.27 0.36
C GLU A 133 11.58 15.30 -0.63
N THR A 134 11.34 14.00 -0.48
CA THR A 134 11.88 12.97 -1.39
C THR A 134 11.16 13.05 -2.73
N ILE A 135 11.93 13.18 -3.82
CA ILE A 135 11.44 13.13 -5.21
C ILE A 135 11.51 11.71 -5.76
N ALA A 136 12.68 11.08 -5.61
CA ALA A 136 12.96 9.78 -6.16
C ALA A 136 13.68 8.94 -5.10
N GLU A 137 13.36 7.66 -5.07
CA GLU A 137 14.05 6.67 -4.24
C GLU A 137 14.23 5.38 -5.03
N LYS A 138 15.48 4.98 -5.27
CA LYS A 138 15.81 3.81 -6.08
C LYS A 138 17.03 3.08 -5.53
N VAL A 139 17.01 1.76 -5.61
CA VAL A 139 18.18 0.94 -5.27
C VAL A 139 19.11 0.85 -6.47
N VAL A 140 20.39 1.11 -6.24
CA VAL A 140 21.45 1.07 -7.25
C VAL A 140 22.36 -0.11 -6.98
N MET A 141 22.40 -1.05 -7.92
CA MET A 141 23.25 -2.24 -7.82
C MET A 141 24.75 -1.88 -7.89
N PRO A 142 25.61 -2.66 -7.22
CA PRO A 142 27.06 -2.52 -7.32
C PRO A 142 27.53 -2.52 -8.76
N ASN A 143 28.39 -1.55 -9.10
CA ASN A 143 29.06 -1.49 -10.38
C ASN A 143 28.13 -1.46 -11.60
N TYR A 144 26.96 -0.82 -11.47
CA TYR A 144 25.98 -0.67 -12.55
C TYR A 144 25.51 0.78 -12.68
N TRP A 145 25.36 1.27 -13.91
CA TRP A 145 24.79 2.59 -14.19
C TRP A 145 23.27 2.51 -14.22
N LYS A 146 22.65 2.81 -13.07
CA LYS A 146 21.20 2.84 -12.90
C LYS A 146 20.62 4.16 -13.41
N GLU A 147 19.60 4.10 -14.24
CA GLU A 147 18.75 5.26 -14.52
C GLU A 147 17.76 5.47 -13.38
N ILE A 148 17.63 6.71 -12.94
CA ILE A 148 16.54 7.19 -12.10
C ILE A 148 15.75 8.15 -12.97
N ASN A 149 14.46 7.85 -13.18
CA ASN A 149 13.54 8.65 -13.96
C ASN A 149 12.23 8.74 -13.16
N GLU A 150 11.87 9.95 -12.70
CA GLU A 150 10.70 10.17 -11.86
C GLU A 150 9.99 11.47 -12.21
N GLU A 151 8.67 11.50 -12.00
CA GLU A 151 7.89 12.74 -12.07
C GLU A 151 7.80 13.41 -10.70
N PHE A 152 7.82 14.73 -10.65
CA PHE A 152 7.67 15.49 -9.41
C PHE A 152 6.93 16.81 -9.59
N LYS A 153 6.37 17.30 -8.49
CA LYS A 153 5.62 18.55 -8.41
C LYS A 153 5.77 19.14 -7.02
N PHE A 154 6.02 20.45 -6.95
CA PHE A 154 6.07 21.19 -5.68
C PHE A 154 4.97 22.23 -5.60
N SER A 155 4.57 22.59 -4.38
CA SER A 155 3.72 23.75 -4.12
C SER A 155 4.39 24.65 -3.09
N PHE A 156 4.68 25.89 -3.49
CA PHE A 156 5.31 26.89 -2.64
C PHE A 156 4.26 27.89 -2.17
N ASN A 157 4.12 28.04 -0.85
CA ASN A 157 3.16 28.96 -0.24
C ASN A 157 3.76 30.34 0.08
N GLU A 158 5.09 30.42 0.17
CA GLU A 158 5.85 31.60 0.50
C GLU A 158 7.06 31.70 -0.45
N PRO A 159 7.66 32.89 -0.61
CA PRO A 159 8.95 32.99 -1.27
C PRO A 159 9.99 32.10 -0.59
N VAL A 160 10.71 31.30 -1.37
CA VAL A 160 11.78 30.43 -0.84
C VAL A 160 13.07 31.23 -0.65
N GLU A 161 13.77 30.97 0.45
CA GLU A 161 15.13 31.43 0.72
C GLU A 161 16.18 30.54 0.03
N LYS A 162 15.90 29.22 -0.04
CA LYS A 162 16.69 28.23 -0.78
C LYS A 162 15.77 27.15 -1.32
N PHE A 163 16.02 26.73 -2.56
CA PHE A 163 15.43 25.54 -3.16
C PHE A 163 16.51 24.81 -3.96
N SER A 164 16.78 23.56 -3.62
CA SER A 164 17.83 22.76 -4.26
C SER A 164 17.51 21.29 -4.26
N LEU A 165 18.13 20.52 -5.15
CA LEU A 165 18.01 19.07 -5.20
C LEU A 165 19.32 18.44 -4.73
N ARG A 166 19.22 17.51 -3.79
CA ARG A 166 20.33 16.74 -3.23
C ARG A 166 20.25 15.29 -3.69
N ILE A 167 21.38 14.74 -4.10
CA ILE A 167 21.49 13.32 -4.48
C ILE A 167 22.33 12.63 -3.40
N VAL A 168 21.67 11.80 -2.61
CA VAL A 168 22.20 11.22 -1.36
C VAL A 168 21.91 9.73 -1.28
N THR A 169 22.57 9.03 -0.37
CA THR A 169 22.32 7.61 -0.08
C THR A 169 22.36 7.42 1.43
N PRO A 170 21.17 7.37 2.08
CA PRO A 170 21.04 7.68 3.50
C PRO A 170 21.54 6.56 4.43
N LEU A 171 21.77 5.36 3.91
CA LEU A 171 22.07 4.17 4.71
C LEU A 171 23.58 3.94 4.88
N GLU A 172 24.40 4.25 3.86
CA GLU A 172 25.84 4.08 3.92
C GLU A 172 26.60 5.23 3.25
N SER A 173 27.68 5.69 3.90
CA SER A 173 28.50 6.83 3.45
C SER A 173 29.86 6.43 2.86
N ASN A 174 30.37 5.25 3.19
CA ASN A 174 31.77 4.88 2.97
C ASN A 174 32.06 4.27 1.59
N PHE A 175 31.62 4.94 0.51
CA PHE A 175 31.93 4.55 -0.85
C PHE A 175 31.85 5.72 -1.84
N THR A 176 32.46 5.54 -3.00
CA THR A 176 32.41 6.48 -4.13
C THR A 176 31.17 6.22 -4.98
N TYR A 177 30.50 7.29 -5.41
CA TYR A 177 29.48 7.20 -6.45
C TYR A 177 29.67 8.29 -7.51
N TYR A 178 29.01 8.07 -8.65
CA TYR A 178 29.09 8.89 -9.83
C TYR A 178 27.69 9.28 -10.29
N ILE A 179 27.56 10.49 -10.80
CA ILE A 179 26.32 11.01 -11.42
C ILE A 179 26.64 11.40 -12.86
N ASP A 180 25.76 11.03 -13.77
CA ASP A 180 25.84 11.41 -15.18
C ASP A 180 24.43 11.76 -15.73
N ASN A 181 24.37 12.49 -16.84
CA ASN A 181 23.14 12.83 -17.57
C ASN A 181 21.99 13.33 -16.68
N PHE A 182 22.25 14.26 -15.77
CA PHE A 182 21.19 14.81 -14.91
C PHE A 182 20.33 15.81 -15.69
N GLN A 183 19.01 15.62 -15.66
CA GLN A 183 18.05 16.42 -16.42
C GLN A 183 16.83 16.77 -15.58
N ILE A 184 16.31 17.97 -15.78
CA ILE A 184 14.97 18.38 -15.32
C ILE A 184 14.21 18.91 -16.53
N LEU A 185 13.11 18.25 -16.88
CA LEU A 185 12.35 18.51 -18.08
C LEU A 185 10.90 18.89 -17.72
N GLY A 186 10.41 19.98 -18.31
CA GLY A 186 8.98 20.27 -18.32
C GLY A 186 8.22 19.28 -19.20
N THR A 187 6.91 19.16 -18.97
CA THR A 187 6.06 18.14 -19.63
C THR A 187 6.12 18.10 -21.15
N ASN A 188 6.41 19.23 -21.83
CA ASN A 188 6.51 19.29 -23.29
C ASN A 188 7.86 18.79 -23.82
N LYS A 189 8.87 18.67 -22.94
CA LYS A 189 10.23 18.23 -23.24
C LYS A 189 10.46 16.75 -22.97
N VAL A 190 9.59 16.13 -22.17
CA VAL A 190 9.65 14.70 -21.86
C VAL A 190 9.36 13.88 -23.11
N GLU A 191 10.30 13.01 -23.48
CA GLU A 191 10.02 11.97 -24.48
C GLU A 191 9.14 10.88 -23.84
N ARG A 192 8.00 10.60 -24.46
CA ARG A 192 7.09 9.57 -23.99
C ARG A 192 7.39 8.25 -24.69
N ALA A 193 7.73 7.23 -23.90
CA ALA A 193 7.98 5.89 -24.39
C ALA A 193 6.79 5.35 -25.21
N GLY A 194 7.10 4.58 -26.26
CA GLY A 194 6.09 3.98 -27.11
C GLY A 194 5.42 4.94 -28.11
N VAL A 195 5.64 6.25 -28.08
CA VAL A 195 5.07 7.16 -29.08
C VAL A 195 5.66 6.86 -30.46
N ILE A 196 4.88 6.23 -31.34
CA ILE A 196 5.30 5.88 -32.70
C ILE A 196 4.81 6.90 -33.75
N SER A 197 3.90 7.78 -33.35
CA SER A 197 3.41 8.88 -34.17
C SER A 197 2.88 10.00 -33.28
N LYS A 198 3.24 11.25 -33.58
CA LYS A 198 2.72 12.45 -32.91
C LYS A 198 2.40 13.53 -33.94
N THR A 199 1.37 14.33 -33.71
CA THR A 199 1.01 15.49 -34.53
C THR A 199 0.47 16.59 -33.64
N SER A 200 1.25 17.65 -33.44
CA SER A 200 0.86 18.86 -32.70
C SER A 200 0.31 19.97 -33.59
N PHE A 201 0.22 19.74 -34.91
CA PHE A 201 -0.29 20.69 -35.90
C PHE A 201 0.46 22.04 -36.03
N GLU A 202 1.64 22.15 -35.42
CA GLU A 202 2.53 23.31 -35.57
C GLU A 202 3.18 23.40 -36.96
N ASP A 203 3.32 22.25 -37.64
CA ASP A 203 3.87 22.14 -38.98
C ASP A 203 2.76 22.08 -40.05
N GLU A 204 2.91 22.86 -41.12
CA GLU A 204 1.99 22.85 -42.28
C GLU A 204 1.90 21.49 -42.99
N GLN A 205 2.83 20.56 -42.71
CA GLN A 205 2.88 19.23 -43.30
C GLN A 205 2.41 18.16 -42.31
N HIS A 206 1.13 17.78 -42.38
CA HIS A 206 0.53 16.70 -41.59
C HIS A 206 -0.17 15.64 -42.47
N SER A 207 -0.40 14.44 -41.91
CA SER A 207 -1.00 13.30 -42.64
C SER A 207 -2.52 13.17 -42.49
N TRP A 208 -3.17 14.11 -41.81
CA TRP A 208 -4.61 14.15 -41.63
C TRP A 208 -5.34 14.60 -42.90
N GLU A 209 -6.50 13.99 -43.16
CA GLU A 209 -7.35 14.23 -44.33
C GLU A 209 -8.81 14.49 -43.91
N PRO A 210 -9.57 15.28 -44.69
CA PRO A 210 -11.01 15.43 -44.45
C PRO A 210 -11.73 14.11 -44.73
N ARG A 211 -12.68 13.74 -43.86
CA ARG A 211 -13.56 12.59 -44.02
C ARG A 211 -14.96 13.07 -44.40
N GLY A 212 -15.30 12.89 -45.67
CA GLY A 212 -16.55 13.34 -46.29
C GLY A 212 -16.28 14.45 -47.31
N ASP A 213 -17.00 14.41 -48.44
CA ASP A 213 -16.71 15.26 -49.61
C ASP A 213 -16.83 16.77 -49.32
N GLU A 214 -17.60 17.15 -48.29
CA GLU A 214 -17.85 18.55 -47.93
C GLU A 214 -17.08 19.04 -46.71
N VAL A 215 -16.30 18.16 -46.08
CA VAL A 215 -15.49 18.53 -44.93
C VAL A 215 -14.24 19.28 -45.39
N SER A 216 -13.95 20.39 -44.72
CA SER A 216 -12.67 21.07 -44.81
C SER A 216 -11.89 20.92 -43.52
N ILE A 217 -10.59 20.66 -43.63
CA ILE A 217 -9.65 20.75 -42.52
C ILE A 217 -8.59 21.80 -42.83
N SER A 218 -8.20 22.58 -41.83
CA SER A 218 -7.16 23.60 -41.96
C SER A 218 -6.51 23.93 -40.62
N LEU A 219 -5.24 24.32 -40.64
CA LEU A 219 -4.57 24.87 -39.47
C LEU A 219 -5.22 26.20 -39.06
N SER A 220 -5.60 26.31 -37.79
CA SER A 220 -6.19 27.50 -37.18
C SER A 220 -5.34 27.97 -36.01
N ASN A 221 -5.24 29.28 -35.84
CA ASN A 221 -4.63 29.92 -34.67
C ASN A 221 -5.66 30.63 -33.79
N GLU A 222 -6.95 30.30 -33.95
CA GLU A 222 -8.04 30.87 -33.14
C GLU A 222 -8.04 30.28 -31.72
N VAL A 223 -7.90 28.96 -31.63
CA VAL A 223 -7.76 28.19 -30.38
C VAL A 223 -6.71 27.11 -30.60
N SER A 224 -5.86 26.87 -29.61
CA SER A 224 -4.92 25.74 -29.57
C SER A 224 -4.83 25.20 -28.13
N TYR A 225 -4.50 23.93 -27.99
CA TYR A 225 -4.27 23.31 -26.68
C TYR A 225 -2.82 23.55 -26.25
N SER A 226 -1.88 23.23 -27.13
CA SER A 226 -0.47 23.56 -26.98
C SER A 226 0.01 24.31 -28.22
N GLY A 227 1.22 24.90 -28.17
CA GLY A 227 1.75 25.64 -29.31
C GLY A 227 0.86 26.80 -29.77
N LYS A 228 0.82 27.03 -31.08
CA LYS A 228 0.13 28.15 -31.74
C LYS A 228 -1.02 27.72 -32.64
N TYR A 229 -1.01 26.49 -33.15
CA TYR A 229 -1.94 26.02 -34.17
C TYR A 229 -2.68 24.77 -33.74
N SER A 230 -3.94 24.63 -34.16
CA SER A 230 -4.73 23.40 -34.07
C SER A 230 -5.37 23.08 -35.41
N LEU A 231 -5.89 21.86 -35.59
CA LEU A 231 -6.60 21.48 -36.81
C LEU A 231 -8.11 21.74 -36.67
N ALA A 232 -8.61 22.76 -37.39
CA ALA A 232 -10.04 23.03 -37.49
C ALA A 232 -10.71 22.02 -38.43
N VAL A 233 -11.88 21.49 -38.04
CA VAL A 233 -12.70 20.57 -38.82
C VAL A 233 -14.09 21.18 -39.01
N GLU A 234 -14.43 21.51 -40.25
CA GLU A 234 -15.64 22.28 -40.58
C GLU A 234 -16.41 21.66 -41.76
N GLY A 235 -17.62 22.16 -42.01
CA GLY A 235 -18.39 21.77 -43.20
C GLY A 235 -19.03 20.38 -43.15
N ARG A 236 -19.02 19.72 -41.98
CA ARG A 236 -19.64 18.41 -41.76
C ARG A 236 -21.14 18.43 -42.08
N LYS A 237 -21.64 17.37 -42.74
CA LYS A 237 -23.07 17.20 -43.09
C LYS A 237 -23.71 15.88 -42.68
N SER A 238 -22.94 14.91 -42.22
CA SER A 238 -23.46 13.64 -41.67
C SER A 238 -22.66 13.25 -40.44
N ASN A 239 -23.22 12.37 -39.61
CA ASN A 239 -22.62 11.98 -38.33
C ASN A 239 -21.21 11.38 -38.46
N TRP A 240 -20.95 10.60 -39.53
CA TRP A 240 -19.65 9.96 -39.79
C TRP A 240 -18.59 10.87 -40.42
N ASN A 241 -18.95 12.12 -40.76
CA ASN A 241 -17.99 13.09 -41.29
C ASN A 241 -17.02 13.54 -40.18
N GLY A 242 -15.84 14.01 -40.55
CA GLY A 242 -14.85 14.54 -39.60
C GLY A 242 -13.44 14.57 -40.19
N ALA A 243 -12.43 14.27 -39.39
CA ALA A 243 -11.03 14.15 -39.84
C ALA A 243 -10.55 12.70 -39.71
N GLN A 244 -9.67 12.25 -40.62
CA GLN A 244 -9.15 10.89 -40.65
C GLN A 244 -7.63 10.84 -40.90
N ILE A 245 -7.02 9.71 -40.55
CA ILE A 245 -5.63 9.39 -40.84
C ILE A 245 -5.48 7.89 -41.16
N ASN A 246 -4.71 7.56 -42.21
CA ASN A 246 -4.45 6.17 -42.59
C ASN A 246 -3.25 5.61 -41.82
N LEU A 247 -3.48 4.53 -41.07
CA LEU A 247 -2.54 3.93 -40.15
C LEU A 247 -2.10 2.52 -40.55
N ALA A 248 -2.50 2.03 -41.73
CA ALA A 248 -2.21 0.67 -42.19
C ALA A 248 -0.71 0.35 -42.30
N LYS A 249 0.14 1.37 -42.46
CA LYS A 249 1.61 1.22 -42.47
C LYS A 249 2.28 1.56 -41.14
N THR A 250 1.51 2.12 -40.20
CA THR A 250 2.00 2.59 -38.90
C THR A 250 1.80 1.52 -37.84
N LEU A 251 0.62 0.89 -37.78
CA LEU A 251 0.30 -0.11 -36.76
C LEU A 251 0.67 -1.52 -37.24
N LYS A 252 1.21 -2.33 -36.32
CA LYS A 252 1.67 -3.69 -36.60
C LYS A 252 0.65 -4.72 -36.13
N PRO A 253 0.38 -5.78 -36.92
CA PRO A 253 -0.40 -6.93 -36.47
C PRO A 253 0.18 -7.55 -35.19
N GLY A 254 -0.69 -7.86 -34.23
CA GLY A 254 -0.30 -8.45 -32.93
C GLY A 254 0.06 -7.42 -31.87
N THR A 255 -0.01 -6.13 -32.16
CA THR A 255 0.35 -5.05 -31.23
C THR A 255 -0.88 -4.23 -30.83
N SER A 256 -0.91 -3.83 -29.56
CA SER A 256 -1.92 -2.94 -28.99
C SER A 256 -1.39 -1.50 -28.92
N TYR A 257 -2.26 -0.54 -29.20
CA TYR A 257 -1.92 0.87 -29.24
C TYR A 257 -2.91 1.71 -28.46
N ASP A 258 -2.44 2.75 -27.77
CA ASP A 258 -3.27 3.82 -27.22
C ASP A 258 -3.27 5.02 -28.16
N PHE A 259 -4.43 5.65 -28.31
CA PHE A 259 -4.67 6.85 -29.08
C PHE A 259 -5.04 7.97 -28.14
N GLU A 260 -4.43 9.14 -28.31
CA GLU A 260 -4.78 10.33 -27.55
C GLU A 260 -4.92 11.52 -28.48
N ILE A 261 -5.93 12.35 -28.24
CA ILE A 261 -6.12 13.61 -28.96
C ILE A 261 -6.91 14.60 -28.12
N TYR A 262 -6.57 15.87 -28.19
CA TYR A 262 -7.36 16.94 -27.59
C TYR A 262 -8.43 17.43 -28.57
N VAL A 263 -9.66 17.61 -28.07
CA VAL A 263 -10.79 18.10 -28.87
C VAL A 263 -11.43 19.32 -28.19
N TYR A 264 -11.72 20.34 -28.99
CA TYR A 264 -12.40 21.57 -28.57
C TYR A 264 -13.58 21.89 -29.47
N GLN A 265 -14.64 22.45 -28.89
CA GLN A 265 -15.80 22.96 -29.60
C GLN A 265 -16.43 24.11 -28.80
N ASP A 266 -17.13 25.03 -29.47
CA ASP A 266 -17.63 26.30 -28.92
C ASP A 266 -19.14 26.51 -29.16
N THR A 267 -19.91 25.43 -29.23
CA THR A 267 -21.36 25.49 -29.56
C THR A 267 -22.24 26.06 -28.45
N GLY A 268 -21.70 26.30 -27.26
CA GLY A 268 -22.42 26.74 -26.06
C GLY A 268 -23.11 25.62 -25.27
N GLU A 269 -23.03 24.37 -25.74
CA GLU A 269 -23.61 23.18 -25.10
C GLU A 269 -22.62 22.01 -25.18
N ASP A 270 -22.79 21.00 -24.31
CA ASP A 270 -22.00 19.77 -24.36
C ASP A 270 -22.23 19.01 -25.68
N GLN A 271 -21.15 18.57 -26.33
CA GLN A 271 -21.22 17.75 -27.53
C GLN A 271 -20.66 16.35 -27.29
N LEU A 272 -21.03 15.39 -28.14
CA LEU A 272 -20.51 14.02 -28.09
C LEU A 272 -19.56 13.78 -29.26
N ILE A 273 -18.43 13.13 -28.98
CA ILE A 273 -17.41 12.77 -29.97
C ILE A 273 -17.10 11.27 -29.86
N THR A 274 -16.92 10.61 -31.00
CA THR A 274 -16.55 9.19 -31.11
C THR A 274 -15.22 9.07 -31.84
N LEU A 275 -14.34 8.20 -31.34
CA LEU A 275 -13.13 7.76 -32.05
C LEU A 275 -13.41 6.39 -32.67
N THR A 276 -13.18 6.24 -33.98
CA THR A 276 -13.53 5.02 -34.72
C THR A 276 -12.37 4.55 -35.59
N MET A 277 -12.16 3.23 -35.64
CA MET A 277 -11.24 2.56 -36.55
C MET A 277 -12.02 1.89 -37.68
N GLN A 278 -11.88 2.40 -38.91
CA GLN A 278 -12.29 1.67 -40.10
C GLN A 278 -11.22 0.63 -40.42
N ARG A 279 -11.60 -0.64 -40.52
CA ARG A 279 -10.66 -1.75 -40.70
C ARG A 279 -11.12 -2.75 -41.76
N LYS A 280 -10.17 -3.27 -42.53
CA LYS A 280 -10.35 -4.49 -43.33
C LYS A 280 -9.09 -5.34 -43.32
N TYR A 281 -9.19 -6.58 -42.82
CA TYR A 281 -8.13 -7.58 -43.01
C TYR A 281 -8.39 -8.41 -44.28
N ALA A 282 -7.36 -9.03 -44.84
CA ALA A 282 -7.50 -9.94 -45.99
C ALA A 282 -8.42 -11.15 -45.70
N SER A 283 -8.62 -11.50 -44.42
CA SER A 283 -9.56 -12.54 -43.97
C SER A 283 -11.03 -12.10 -43.97
N ASP A 284 -11.28 -10.79 -44.05
CA ASP A 284 -12.62 -10.23 -43.86
C ASP A 284 -13.37 -10.11 -45.20
N ALA A 285 -14.66 -10.45 -45.19
CA ALA A 285 -15.50 -10.31 -46.38
C ALA A 285 -15.84 -8.83 -46.71
N ASN A 286 -15.91 -7.96 -45.70
CA ASN A 286 -16.30 -6.56 -45.81
C ASN A 286 -15.44 -5.68 -44.88
N THR A 287 -15.42 -4.37 -45.14
CA THR A 287 -14.88 -3.37 -44.21
C THR A 287 -15.73 -3.32 -42.93
N ASN A 288 -15.06 -3.27 -41.78
CA ASN A 288 -15.64 -3.16 -40.45
C ASN A 288 -15.32 -1.79 -39.84
N TYR A 289 -16.10 -1.38 -38.84
CA TYR A 289 -15.95 -0.13 -38.11
C TYR A 289 -15.94 -0.44 -36.62
N ASP A 290 -14.75 -0.43 -36.04
CA ASP A 290 -14.53 -0.77 -34.65
C ASP A 290 -14.49 0.54 -33.83
N THR A 291 -15.37 0.67 -32.85
CA THR A 291 -15.39 1.84 -31.96
C THR A 291 -14.21 1.78 -31.00
N ILE A 292 -13.38 2.83 -30.95
CA ILE A 292 -12.29 3.00 -29.98
C ILE A 292 -12.78 3.71 -28.73
N LEU A 293 -13.52 4.81 -28.91
CA LEU A 293 -14.13 5.58 -27.82
C LEU A 293 -15.54 5.98 -28.24
N TRP A 294 -16.54 5.56 -27.47
CA TRP A 294 -17.94 5.81 -27.79
C TRP A 294 -18.45 7.09 -27.15
N GLN A 295 -18.85 8.07 -27.98
CA GLN A 295 -19.65 9.25 -27.59
C GLN A 295 -19.20 9.91 -26.27
N LYS A 296 -17.91 10.24 -26.17
CA LYS A 296 -17.38 10.99 -25.03
C LYS A 296 -17.90 12.43 -25.08
N LYS A 297 -18.34 12.91 -23.93
CA LYS A 297 -18.79 14.29 -23.73
C LYS A 297 -17.61 15.26 -23.78
N VAL A 298 -17.74 16.31 -24.60
CA VAL A 298 -16.81 17.43 -24.75
C VAL A 298 -17.57 18.73 -24.43
N PRO A 299 -17.30 19.37 -23.27
CA PRO A 299 -17.93 20.64 -22.91
C PRO A 299 -17.60 21.76 -23.89
N SER A 300 -18.48 22.77 -23.97
CA SER A 300 -18.19 23.98 -24.75
C SER A 300 -17.01 24.73 -24.15
N ASP A 301 -16.21 25.32 -25.01
CA ASP A 301 -15.10 26.21 -24.66
C ASP A 301 -14.03 25.59 -23.75
N THR A 302 -13.88 24.26 -23.84
CA THR A 302 -12.93 23.50 -23.02
C THR A 302 -12.24 22.42 -23.85
N TRP A 303 -10.91 22.45 -23.88
CA TRP A 303 -10.13 21.35 -24.45
C TRP A 303 -10.30 20.09 -23.61
N THR A 304 -10.75 19.02 -24.26
CA THR A 304 -10.99 17.73 -23.61
C THR A 304 -10.10 16.68 -24.26
N GLN A 305 -9.27 16.01 -23.46
CA GLN A 305 -8.49 14.86 -23.94
C GLN A 305 -9.43 13.67 -24.16
N LEU A 306 -9.36 13.10 -25.36
CA LEU A 306 -10.01 11.86 -25.73
C LEU A 306 -8.95 10.77 -25.85
N THR A 307 -9.17 9.64 -25.17
CA THR A 307 -8.27 8.49 -25.20
C THR A 307 -9.02 7.20 -25.51
N GLY A 308 -8.32 6.23 -26.12
CA GLY A 308 -8.83 4.86 -26.27
C GLY A 308 -7.79 3.94 -26.89
N SER A 309 -8.00 2.63 -26.76
CA SER A 309 -7.04 1.61 -27.22
C SER A 309 -7.55 0.86 -28.45
N TYR A 310 -6.62 0.38 -29.28
CA TYR A 310 -6.92 -0.51 -30.39
C TYR A 310 -5.85 -1.59 -30.53
N THR A 311 -6.27 -2.85 -30.68
CA THR A 311 -5.35 -3.97 -30.92
C THR A 311 -5.50 -4.46 -32.35
N VAL A 312 -4.40 -4.49 -33.09
CA VAL A 312 -4.38 -5.08 -34.44
C VAL A 312 -4.26 -6.59 -34.29
N LYS A 313 -5.16 -7.34 -34.93
CA LYS A 313 -5.24 -8.80 -34.82
C LYS A 313 -3.90 -9.46 -35.19
N SER A 314 -3.40 -10.34 -34.31
CA SER A 314 -2.15 -11.07 -34.55
C SER A 314 -2.20 -11.90 -35.85
N GLY A 315 -1.09 -11.91 -36.59
CA GLY A 315 -0.96 -12.62 -37.87
C GLY A 315 -1.82 -12.10 -39.02
N ALA A 316 -2.59 -11.02 -38.83
CA ALA A 316 -3.47 -10.49 -39.86
C ALA A 316 -2.70 -9.75 -40.97
N VAL A 317 -3.17 -9.85 -42.21
CA VAL A 317 -2.73 -9.02 -43.32
C VAL A 317 -3.70 -7.83 -43.45
N VAL A 318 -3.21 -6.62 -43.18
CA VAL A 318 -4.00 -5.38 -43.16
C VAL A 318 -4.20 -4.83 -44.57
N GLU A 319 -5.45 -4.68 -45.01
CA GLU A 319 -5.81 -3.99 -46.26
C GLU A 319 -6.23 -2.53 -46.00
N GLU A 320 -7.07 -2.30 -44.99
CA GLU A 320 -7.50 -0.98 -44.54
C GLU A 320 -7.34 -0.84 -43.03
N LEU A 321 -6.83 0.30 -42.58
CA LEU A 321 -6.79 0.69 -41.18
C LEU A 321 -6.74 2.22 -41.09
N ILE A 322 -7.91 2.83 -40.91
CA ILE A 322 -8.09 4.29 -40.93
C ILE A 322 -8.74 4.70 -39.61
N PHE A 323 -8.02 5.52 -38.85
CA PHE A 323 -8.55 6.16 -37.66
C PHE A 323 -9.28 7.44 -38.05
N TYR A 324 -10.45 7.68 -37.47
CA TYR A 324 -11.18 8.92 -37.70
C TYR A 324 -12.04 9.34 -36.51
N ILE A 325 -12.38 10.62 -36.49
CA ILE A 325 -13.15 11.26 -35.42
C ILE A 325 -14.49 11.69 -35.98
N GLU A 326 -15.56 11.36 -35.27
CA GLU A 326 -16.93 11.60 -35.70
C GLU A 326 -17.82 12.08 -34.55
N SER A 327 -19.03 12.54 -34.87
CA SER A 327 -19.98 13.05 -33.87
C SER A 327 -21.41 12.75 -34.30
N PRO A 328 -22.32 12.34 -33.39
CA PRO A 328 -23.73 12.23 -33.69
C PRO A 328 -24.36 13.57 -34.16
N ASN A 329 -23.76 14.72 -33.81
CA ASN A 329 -24.15 16.01 -34.37
C ASN A 329 -23.54 16.17 -35.78
N PRO A 330 -24.33 16.12 -36.86
CA PRO A 330 -23.82 16.05 -38.23
C PRO A 330 -23.22 17.36 -38.72
N THR A 331 -23.44 18.49 -38.04
CA THR A 331 -22.97 19.82 -38.44
C THR A 331 -22.03 20.46 -37.43
N LEU A 332 -21.61 19.71 -36.40
CA LEU A 332 -20.66 20.21 -35.39
C LEU A 332 -19.30 20.47 -36.02
N SER A 333 -18.81 21.71 -35.94
CA SER A 333 -17.40 22.04 -36.13
C SER A 333 -16.64 21.80 -34.83
N PHE A 334 -15.38 21.38 -34.93
CA PHE A 334 -14.51 21.16 -33.78
C PHE A 334 -13.04 21.33 -34.16
N TYR A 335 -12.18 21.48 -33.17
CA TYR A 335 -10.74 21.60 -33.31
C TYR A 335 -10.05 20.39 -32.69
N LEU A 336 -8.97 19.94 -33.33
CA LEU A 336 -8.15 18.83 -32.89
C LEU A 336 -6.73 19.30 -32.60
N ASP A 337 -6.14 18.81 -31.53
CA ASP A 337 -4.75 19.13 -31.18
C ASP A 337 -4.02 17.95 -30.51
N ASP A 338 -2.70 17.95 -30.56
CA ASP A 338 -1.79 17.00 -29.92
C ASP A 338 -2.19 15.51 -30.06
N PHE A 339 -2.37 15.06 -31.31
CA PHE A 339 -2.63 13.65 -31.59
C PHE A 339 -1.39 12.79 -31.33
N SER A 340 -1.54 11.67 -30.64
CA SER A 340 -0.46 10.68 -30.48
C SER A 340 -0.95 9.23 -30.56
N ILE A 341 -0.05 8.35 -31.02
CA ILE A 341 -0.22 6.89 -31.05
C ILE A 341 0.91 6.27 -30.24
N ILE A 342 0.56 5.48 -29.23
CA ILE A 342 1.48 4.88 -28.26
C ILE A 342 1.44 3.37 -28.41
N ASP A 343 2.56 2.75 -28.76
CA ASP A 343 2.76 1.30 -28.80
C ASP A 343 2.86 0.74 -27.38
N LYS A 344 1.85 -0.01 -26.95
CA LYS A 344 1.77 -0.57 -25.60
C LYS A 344 2.75 -1.72 -25.35
N SER A 345 3.42 -2.23 -26.40
CA SER A 345 4.46 -3.24 -26.24
C SER A 345 5.81 -2.65 -25.83
N ILE A 346 5.97 -1.33 -25.95
CA ILE A 346 7.15 -0.62 -25.48
C ILE A 346 6.86 -0.18 -24.04
N PRO A 347 7.57 -0.73 -23.03
CA PRO A 347 7.31 -0.38 -21.65
C PRO A 347 7.73 1.07 -21.38
N LEU A 348 7.10 1.71 -20.40
CA LEU A 348 7.47 3.07 -19.98
C LEU A 348 8.89 3.11 -19.40
N TYR A 349 9.22 2.10 -18.59
CA TYR A 349 10.54 1.90 -18.02
C TYR A 349 11.05 0.51 -18.42
N GLU A 350 12.36 0.41 -18.67
CA GLU A 350 13.00 -0.89 -18.84
C GLU A 350 12.90 -1.68 -17.52
N PRO A 351 12.58 -2.98 -17.57
CA PRO A 351 12.67 -3.81 -16.38
C PRO A 351 14.10 -3.82 -15.82
N GLU A 352 14.20 -3.97 -14.50
CA GLU A 352 15.49 -3.88 -13.79
C GLU A 352 16.29 -5.18 -13.94
N TRP A 353 16.84 -5.42 -15.13
CA TRP A 353 17.54 -6.66 -15.46
C TRP A 353 18.79 -6.94 -14.61
N GLU A 354 19.35 -5.92 -13.96
CA GLU A 354 20.53 -6.00 -13.10
C GLU A 354 20.28 -6.61 -11.72
N ILE A 355 19.03 -6.64 -11.23
CA ILE A 355 18.71 -7.09 -9.87
C ILE A 355 18.82 -8.61 -9.73
N MET A 356 18.94 -9.11 -8.49
CA MET A 356 19.08 -10.54 -8.22
C MET A 356 17.83 -11.33 -8.69
N ALA A 357 18.04 -12.48 -9.33
CA ALA A 357 16.95 -13.40 -9.64
C ALA A 357 16.42 -14.05 -8.35
N LEU A 358 15.10 -14.10 -8.16
CA LEU A 358 14.50 -14.65 -6.93
C LEU A 358 14.80 -16.15 -6.78
N LYS A 359 14.66 -16.92 -7.87
CA LYS A 359 15.05 -18.34 -7.92
C LYS A 359 16.51 -18.59 -7.53
N ASP A 360 17.41 -17.65 -7.80
CA ASP A 360 18.82 -17.79 -7.45
C ASP A 360 19.07 -17.43 -5.97
N LYS A 361 18.33 -16.43 -5.44
CA LYS A 361 18.35 -16.06 -4.02
C LYS A 361 17.92 -17.23 -3.12
N TYR A 362 16.90 -17.98 -3.54
CA TYR A 362 16.26 -19.04 -2.75
C TYR A 362 16.55 -20.47 -3.21
N LYS A 363 17.51 -20.65 -4.13
CA LYS A 363 17.84 -21.96 -4.74
C LYS A 363 18.16 -23.08 -3.74
N ASP A 364 18.67 -22.72 -2.56
CA ASP A 364 19.08 -23.65 -1.51
C ASP A 364 17.97 -23.88 -0.47
N ASN A 365 16.81 -23.20 -0.60
CA ASN A 365 15.66 -23.29 0.29
C ASN A 365 14.46 -23.95 -0.40
N PHE A 366 13.89 -23.30 -1.42
CA PHE A 366 12.65 -23.74 -2.08
C PHE A 366 12.53 -23.22 -3.51
N ASP A 367 11.65 -23.83 -4.30
CA ASP A 367 11.28 -23.30 -5.61
C ASP A 367 10.55 -21.95 -5.49
N ILE A 368 10.75 -21.07 -6.48
CA ILE A 368 10.10 -19.76 -6.56
C ILE A 368 9.18 -19.76 -7.79
N GLY A 369 7.88 -19.69 -7.52
CA GLY A 369 6.82 -19.77 -8.52
C GLY A 369 6.13 -18.43 -8.78
N VAL A 370 5.45 -18.35 -9.92
CA VAL A 370 4.54 -17.25 -10.26
C VAL A 370 3.29 -17.77 -10.96
N ALA A 371 2.12 -17.31 -10.54
CA ALA A 371 0.89 -17.50 -11.30
C ALA A 371 0.80 -16.45 -12.41
N ILE A 372 0.53 -16.91 -13.63
CA ILE A 372 0.45 -16.02 -14.79
C ILE A 372 -0.81 -16.32 -15.60
N PRO A 373 -1.53 -15.29 -16.07
CA PRO A 373 -2.60 -15.45 -17.05
C PRO A 373 -2.03 -15.62 -18.46
N TYR A 374 -2.85 -16.10 -19.40
CA TYR A 374 -2.38 -16.39 -20.76
C TYR A 374 -1.77 -15.17 -21.49
N LYS A 375 -2.23 -13.95 -21.18
CA LYS A 375 -1.66 -12.71 -21.72
C LYS A 375 -0.17 -12.53 -21.39
N VAL A 376 0.28 -13.05 -20.25
CA VAL A 376 1.71 -13.07 -19.87
C VAL A 376 2.47 -14.08 -20.70
N LEU A 377 1.93 -15.30 -20.84
CA LEU A 377 2.57 -16.39 -21.58
C LEU A 377 2.92 -15.97 -23.02
N VAL A 378 2.04 -15.21 -23.67
CA VAL A 378 2.24 -14.73 -25.05
C VAL A 378 2.98 -13.40 -25.15
N ASN A 379 3.40 -12.80 -24.02
CA ASN A 379 4.17 -11.56 -23.99
C ASN A 379 5.66 -11.86 -23.79
N PRO A 380 6.52 -11.65 -24.81
CA PRO A 380 7.94 -11.98 -24.72
C PRO A 380 8.72 -11.20 -23.66
N LEU A 381 8.30 -9.97 -23.33
CA LEU A 381 8.96 -9.18 -22.29
C LEU A 381 8.64 -9.74 -20.90
N GLU A 382 7.37 -10.01 -20.65
CA GLU A 382 6.91 -10.55 -19.37
C GLU A 382 7.42 -11.98 -19.15
N MET A 383 7.46 -12.80 -20.20
CA MET A 383 8.08 -14.12 -20.08
C MET A 383 9.59 -14.06 -19.84
N LYS A 384 10.31 -13.03 -20.29
CA LYS A 384 11.70 -12.82 -19.85
C LYS A 384 11.79 -12.49 -18.35
N MET A 385 10.83 -11.75 -17.80
CA MET A 385 10.74 -11.55 -16.35
C MET A 385 10.47 -12.87 -15.62
N VAL A 386 9.55 -13.69 -16.16
CA VAL A 386 9.27 -15.04 -15.62
C VAL A 386 10.53 -15.90 -15.63
N GLU A 387 11.22 -15.99 -16.77
CA GLU A 387 12.47 -16.74 -16.96
C GLU A 387 13.59 -16.24 -16.03
N LYS A 388 13.67 -14.92 -15.77
CA LYS A 388 14.66 -14.34 -14.87
C LYS A 388 14.40 -14.75 -13.42
N HIS A 389 13.19 -14.53 -12.91
CA HIS A 389 12.92 -14.59 -11.48
C HIS A 389 12.42 -15.95 -10.98
N PHE A 390 11.76 -16.75 -11.80
CA PHE A 390 10.98 -17.91 -11.34
C PHE A 390 11.45 -19.23 -11.97
N ASN A 391 11.21 -20.34 -11.26
CA ASN A 391 11.50 -21.70 -11.72
C ASN A 391 10.27 -22.63 -11.68
N SER A 392 9.10 -22.09 -11.30
CA SER A 392 7.79 -22.73 -11.40
C SER A 392 6.74 -21.74 -11.91
N ILE A 393 5.75 -22.23 -12.65
CA ILE A 393 4.57 -21.45 -13.07
C ILE A 393 3.28 -22.16 -12.70
N THR A 394 2.24 -21.37 -12.49
CA THR A 394 0.84 -21.83 -12.34
C THR A 394 -0.01 -21.05 -13.35
N ALA A 395 -0.87 -21.73 -14.09
CA ALA A 395 -1.87 -21.04 -14.90
C ALA A 395 -2.94 -20.43 -13.97
N GLU A 396 -3.15 -19.11 -14.04
CA GLU A 396 -4.05 -18.41 -13.11
C GLU A 396 -5.51 -18.92 -13.22
N ASN A 397 -5.95 -19.23 -14.44
CA ASN A 397 -7.29 -19.74 -14.70
C ASN A 397 -7.35 -20.88 -15.72
N GLU A 398 -6.36 -20.98 -16.60
CA GLU A 398 -6.45 -21.78 -17.84
C GLU A 398 -6.39 -23.30 -17.60
N MET A 399 -6.11 -23.73 -16.36
CA MET A 399 -6.17 -25.14 -15.94
C MET A 399 -7.33 -25.46 -14.98
N LYS A 400 -8.20 -24.49 -14.68
CA LYS A 400 -9.40 -24.71 -13.87
C LYS A 400 -10.47 -25.50 -14.65
N PRO A 401 -11.42 -26.16 -13.96
CA PRO A 401 -12.38 -27.02 -14.62
C PRO A 401 -13.20 -26.30 -15.71
N GLU A 402 -13.64 -25.06 -15.49
CA GLU A 402 -14.37 -24.29 -16.50
C GLU A 402 -13.59 -23.95 -17.77
N SER A 403 -12.25 -23.91 -17.68
CA SER A 403 -11.39 -23.60 -18.84
C SER A 403 -11.12 -24.84 -19.69
N ILE A 404 -11.11 -26.02 -19.06
CA ILE A 404 -10.80 -27.29 -19.72
C ILE A 404 -12.07 -28.02 -20.19
N LEU A 405 -13.15 -28.01 -19.40
CA LEU A 405 -14.36 -28.80 -19.65
C LEU A 405 -15.29 -28.16 -20.70
N MET A 406 -15.45 -28.81 -21.84
CA MET A 406 -16.46 -28.44 -22.85
C MET A 406 -17.78 -29.18 -22.65
N GLU A 407 -17.68 -30.51 -22.52
CA GLU A 407 -18.77 -31.44 -22.16
C GLU A 407 -18.13 -32.68 -21.50
N LEU A 408 -18.92 -33.59 -20.92
CA LEU A 408 -18.35 -34.76 -20.25
C LEU A 408 -17.59 -35.65 -21.25
N GLY A 409 -16.29 -35.86 -21.00
CA GLY A 409 -15.40 -36.62 -21.89
C GLY A 409 -14.88 -35.84 -23.11
N SER A 410 -15.07 -34.53 -23.15
CA SER A 410 -14.56 -33.64 -24.20
C SER A 410 -13.94 -32.39 -23.57
N TYR A 411 -12.69 -32.12 -23.93
CA TYR A 411 -11.86 -31.12 -23.28
C TYR A 411 -11.20 -30.19 -24.30
N ASP A 412 -10.99 -28.94 -23.92
CA ASP A 412 -10.09 -28.01 -24.61
C ASP A 412 -8.80 -27.85 -23.80
N PHE A 413 -7.76 -28.58 -24.20
CA PHE A 413 -6.43 -28.48 -23.59
C PHE A 413 -5.53 -27.46 -24.29
N SER A 414 -6.00 -26.80 -25.36
CA SER A 414 -5.11 -26.04 -26.26
C SER A 414 -4.24 -25.01 -25.53
N VAL A 415 -4.86 -24.18 -24.69
CA VAL A 415 -4.13 -23.16 -23.93
C VAL A 415 -3.25 -23.78 -22.85
N ALA A 416 -3.74 -24.78 -22.12
CA ALA A 416 -2.95 -25.47 -21.08
C ALA A 416 -1.74 -26.21 -21.65
N ASP A 417 -1.85 -26.79 -22.85
CA ASP A 417 -0.75 -27.44 -23.57
C ASP A 417 0.34 -26.42 -23.92
N GLU A 418 0.00 -25.17 -24.28
CA GLU A 418 1.00 -24.12 -24.54
C GLU A 418 1.83 -23.79 -23.29
N TYR A 419 1.21 -23.75 -22.10
CA TYR A 419 1.94 -23.59 -20.84
C TYR A 419 2.95 -24.72 -20.63
N ILE A 420 2.51 -25.95 -20.85
CA ILE A 420 3.33 -27.15 -20.65
C ILE A 420 4.47 -27.21 -21.67
N GLU A 421 4.22 -26.92 -22.94
CA GLU A 421 5.23 -26.87 -23.99
C GLU A 421 6.29 -25.81 -23.69
N TYR A 422 5.86 -24.61 -23.32
CA TYR A 422 6.79 -23.53 -22.96
C TYR A 422 7.63 -23.91 -21.73
N ALA A 423 7.00 -24.45 -20.69
CA ALA A 423 7.68 -24.85 -19.46
C ALA A 423 8.73 -25.93 -19.73
N LYS A 424 8.44 -26.92 -20.58
CA LYS A 424 9.41 -27.94 -21.02
C LYS A 424 10.57 -27.33 -21.79
N GLU A 425 10.30 -26.40 -22.73
CA GLU A 425 11.35 -25.74 -23.51
C GLU A 425 12.34 -25.01 -22.60
N LYS A 426 11.83 -24.37 -21.55
CA LYS A 426 12.60 -23.52 -20.64
C LYS A 426 13.10 -24.22 -19.37
N GLY A 427 12.69 -25.46 -19.13
CA GLY A 427 13.04 -26.19 -17.91
C GLY A 427 12.38 -25.61 -16.65
N ILE A 428 11.16 -25.07 -16.79
CA ILE A 428 10.34 -24.51 -15.72
C ILE A 428 9.34 -25.59 -15.28
N LYS A 429 9.05 -25.66 -13.98
CA LYS A 429 8.05 -26.58 -13.43
C LYS A 429 6.62 -26.02 -13.60
N VAL A 430 5.61 -26.88 -13.72
CA VAL A 430 4.21 -26.46 -13.76
C VAL A 430 3.41 -27.06 -12.60
N ARG A 431 2.74 -26.21 -11.82
CA ARG A 431 1.71 -26.60 -10.86
C ARG A 431 0.36 -26.66 -11.57
N GLY A 432 -0.33 -27.79 -11.48
CA GLY A 432 -1.69 -27.93 -11.97
C GLY A 432 -2.68 -27.36 -10.97
N HIS A 433 -3.42 -26.34 -11.37
CA HIS A 433 -4.38 -25.63 -10.53
C HIS A 433 -5.68 -25.40 -11.32
N THR A 434 -6.81 -26.02 -10.96
CA THR A 434 -7.04 -27.03 -9.91
C THR A 434 -8.07 -28.05 -10.42
N LEU A 435 -8.11 -29.26 -9.86
CA LEU A 435 -9.01 -30.32 -10.33
C LEU A 435 -10.42 -30.18 -9.74
N VAL A 436 -10.54 -30.04 -8.42
CA VAL A 436 -11.85 -29.99 -7.74
C VAL A 436 -11.96 -28.71 -6.95
N TRP A 437 -12.85 -27.82 -7.41
CA TRP A 437 -13.15 -26.58 -6.72
C TRP A 437 -14.65 -26.30 -6.73
N HIS A 438 -15.13 -25.59 -5.70
CA HIS A 438 -16.53 -25.19 -5.60
C HIS A 438 -16.87 -24.03 -6.53
N ASN A 439 -15.85 -23.27 -6.93
CA ASN A 439 -15.94 -22.18 -7.90
C ASN A 439 -15.36 -22.63 -9.25
N GLN A 440 -15.67 -21.88 -10.31
CA GLN A 440 -15.12 -22.08 -11.67
C GLN A 440 -15.18 -23.55 -12.16
N THR A 441 -16.26 -24.24 -11.78
CA THR A 441 -16.64 -25.57 -12.30
C THR A 441 -17.99 -25.43 -13.00
N PRO A 442 -18.14 -25.89 -14.27
CA PRO A 442 -19.39 -25.69 -15.00
C PRO A 442 -20.60 -26.29 -14.28
N GLU A 443 -21.67 -25.50 -14.15
CA GLU A 443 -22.87 -25.91 -13.40
C GLU A 443 -23.51 -27.20 -13.94
N TRP A 444 -23.42 -27.42 -15.27
CA TRP A 444 -23.93 -28.63 -15.92
C TRP A 444 -23.26 -29.91 -15.41
N PHE A 445 -22.04 -29.81 -14.84
CA PHE A 445 -21.30 -30.97 -14.33
C PHE A 445 -22.06 -31.67 -13.20
N PHE A 446 -22.88 -30.92 -12.45
CA PHE A 446 -23.68 -31.40 -11.32
C PHE A 446 -25.13 -31.71 -11.68
N LYS A 447 -25.55 -31.49 -12.93
CA LYS A 447 -26.95 -31.55 -13.35
C LYS A 447 -27.20 -32.55 -14.48
N ASP A 448 -28.42 -33.05 -14.54
CA ASP A 448 -28.95 -33.81 -15.66
C ASP A 448 -29.46 -32.87 -16.78
N GLU A 449 -29.93 -33.45 -17.89
CA GLU A 449 -30.47 -32.70 -19.04
C GLU A 449 -31.71 -31.85 -18.69
N ASP A 450 -32.43 -32.22 -17.63
CA ASP A 450 -33.63 -31.52 -17.13
C ASP A 450 -33.27 -30.43 -16.11
N GLY A 451 -31.99 -30.28 -15.75
CA GLY A 451 -31.48 -29.30 -14.80
C GLY A 451 -31.58 -29.70 -13.32
N ASN A 452 -31.89 -30.96 -13.02
CA ASN A 452 -31.91 -31.48 -11.64
C ASN A 452 -30.51 -31.92 -11.21
N LEU A 453 -30.24 -31.89 -9.90
CA LEU A 453 -28.99 -32.43 -9.36
C LEU A 453 -28.89 -33.94 -9.63
N ILE A 454 -27.71 -34.36 -10.09
CA ILE A 454 -27.43 -35.77 -10.36
C ILE A 454 -27.25 -36.58 -9.07
N SER A 455 -27.31 -37.90 -9.21
CA SER A 455 -27.04 -38.80 -8.08
C SER A 455 -25.57 -38.79 -7.68
N LYS A 456 -25.30 -39.19 -6.43
CA LYS A 456 -23.94 -39.41 -5.91
C LYS A 456 -23.10 -40.34 -6.79
N ASP A 457 -23.66 -41.45 -7.23
CA ASP A 457 -22.95 -42.44 -8.06
C ASP A 457 -22.60 -41.84 -9.44
N GLU A 458 -23.48 -40.99 -9.98
CA GLU A 458 -23.23 -40.31 -11.23
C GLU A 458 -22.17 -39.22 -11.09
N LEU A 459 -22.22 -38.39 -10.05
CA LEU A 459 -21.18 -37.38 -9.81
C LEU A 459 -19.81 -38.03 -9.54
N LEU A 460 -19.78 -39.13 -8.78
CA LEU A 460 -18.56 -39.90 -8.57
C LEU A 460 -17.96 -40.40 -9.89
N SER A 461 -18.79 -40.95 -10.79
CA SER A 461 -18.35 -41.42 -12.11
C SER A 461 -17.89 -40.27 -13.02
N ARG A 462 -18.56 -39.12 -12.98
CA ARG A 462 -18.13 -37.91 -13.71
C ARG A 462 -16.78 -37.41 -13.20
N MET A 463 -16.60 -37.34 -11.88
CA MET A 463 -15.34 -36.92 -11.24
C MET A 463 -14.21 -37.90 -11.55
N GLU A 464 -14.45 -39.20 -11.47
CA GLU A 464 -13.47 -40.24 -11.82
C GLU A 464 -13.00 -40.08 -13.27
N THR A 465 -13.94 -39.94 -14.21
CA THR A 465 -13.63 -39.78 -15.64
C THR A 465 -12.83 -38.50 -15.87
N TYR A 466 -13.32 -37.38 -15.34
CA TYR A 466 -12.68 -36.07 -15.48
C TYR A 466 -11.25 -36.06 -14.93
N ILE A 467 -11.03 -36.53 -13.70
CA ILE A 467 -9.69 -36.51 -13.09
C ILE A 467 -8.73 -37.44 -13.84
N HIS A 468 -9.18 -38.63 -14.24
CA HIS A 468 -8.34 -39.54 -15.03
C HIS A 468 -7.96 -38.98 -16.39
N ASP A 469 -8.89 -38.31 -17.07
CA ASP A 469 -8.62 -37.72 -18.38
C ASP A 469 -7.66 -36.53 -18.26
N VAL A 470 -7.91 -35.59 -17.34
CA VAL A 470 -7.08 -34.38 -17.18
C VAL A 470 -5.70 -34.71 -16.63
N VAL A 471 -5.62 -35.42 -15.51
CA VAL A 471 -4.31 -35.78 -14.92
C VAL A 471 -3.57 -36.76 -15.83
N GLY A 472 -4.29 -37.66 -16.51
CA GLY A 472 -3.72 -38.59 -17.48
C GLY A 472 -3.15 -37.91 -18.72
N HIS A 473 -3.78 -36.84 -19.20
CA HIS A 473 -3.28 -36.03 -20.32
C HIS A 473 -1.94 -35.36 -19.99
N PHE A 474 -1.80 -34.79 -18.78
CA PHE A 474 -0.59 -34.08 -18.32
C PHE A 474 0.41 -34.97 -17.56
N LYS A 475 0.27 -36.29 -17.64
CA LYS A 475 1.04 -37.26 -16.85
C LYS A 475 2.56 -37.09 -17.04
N GLY A 476 3.27 -36.90 -15.92
CA GLY A 476 4.73 -36.71 -15.90
C GLY A 476 5.21 -35.32 -16.32
N GLU A 477 4.30 -34.38 -16.60
CA GLU A 477 4.60 -33.03 -17.08
C GLU A 477 4.25 -31.96 -16.04
N VAL A 478 3.23 -32.24 -15.21
CA VAL A 478 2.86 -31.45 -14.03
C VAL A 478 3.49 -32.07 -12.78
N TYR A 479 4.26 -31.29 -12.01
CA TYR A 479 4.99 -31.83 -10.85
C TYR A 479 4.11 -31.92 -9.59
N ALA A 480 3.13 -31.04 -9.47
CA ALA A 480 2.21 -30.98 -8.34
C ALA A 480 0.81 -30.57 -8.81
N TRP A 481 -0.23 -31.17 -8.23
CA TRP A 481 -1.63 -30.82 -8.45
C TRP A 481 -2.27 -30.30 -7.17
N ASP A 482 -2.92 -29.15 -7.24
CA ASP A 482 -3.94 -28.76 -6.27
C ASP A 482 -5.18 -29.60 -6.59
N VAL A 483 -5.33 -30.74 -5.91
CA VAL A 483 -6.37 -31.74 -6.22
C VAL A 483 -7.74 -31.25 -5.76
N VAL A 484 -7.81 -30.72 -4.54
CA VAL A 484 -9.02 -30.12 -3.97
C VAL A 484 -8.67 -28.74 -3.44
N ASN A 485 -9.43 -27.74 -3.88
CA ASN A 485 -9.27 -26.36 -3.50
C ASN A 485 -10.42 -25.91 -2.58
N GLU A 486 -10.10 -25.28 -1.46
CA GLU A 486 -11.03 -24.50 -0.62
C GLU A 486 -12.28 -25.24 -0.13
N ALA A 487 -12.11 -26.47 0.34
CA ALA A 487 -13.19 -27.32 0.83
C ALA A 487 -13.62 -27.02 2.27
N ILE A 488 -12.85 -26.22 3.01
CA ILE A 488 -13.14 -25.88 4.41
C ILE A 488 -13.83 -24.51 4.52
N ASP A 489 -14.90 -24.47 5.32
CA ASP A 489 -15.62 -23.28 5.77
C ASP A 489 -15.78 -23.37 7.30
N PRO A 490 -15.03 -22.58 8.09
CA PRO A 490 -15.05 -22.67 9.55
C PRO A 490 -16.42 -22.33 10.15
N ASN A 491 -17.29 -21.64 9.41
CA ASN A 491 -18.64 -21.31 9.89
C ASN A 491 -19.60 -22.52 9.89
N GLN A 492 -19.17 -23.67 9.36
CA GLN A 492 -19.96 -24.89 9.35
C GLN A 492 -19.65 -25.75 10.58
N PRO A 493 -20.65 -26.39 11.22
CA PRO A 493 -20.43 -27.20 12.44
C PRO A 493 -19.44 -28.37 12.28
N ASP A 494 -19.23 -28.83 11.04
CA ASP A 494 -18.30 -29.90 10.67
C ASP A 494 -17.10 -29.38 9.86
N GLY A 495 -16.97 -28.06 9.70
CA GLY A 495 -15.89 -27.39 8.97
C GLY A 495 -15.94 -27.53 7.44
N TYR A 496 -16.86 -28.29 6.85
CA TYR A 496 -16.90 -28.51 5.40
C TYR A 496 -17.80 -27.50 4.67
N ARG A 497 -17.27 -26.87 3.62
CA ARG A 497 -18.04 -25.97 2.75
C ARG A 497 -19.22 -26.71 2.10
N ARG A 498 -20.41 -26.08 2.12
CA ARG A 498 -21.64 -26.58 1.47
C ARG A 498 -21.63 -26.34 -0.05
N SER A 499 -20.68 -26.94 -0.74
CA SER A 499 -20.60 -26.93 -2.20
C SER A 499 -21.49 -28.02 -2.82
N LEU A 500 -21.78 -27.94 -4.13
CA LEU A 500 -22.50 -29.01 -4.84
C LEU A 500 -21.78 -30.36 -4.74
N TRP A 501 -20.44 -30.35 -4.66
CA TRP A 501 -19.64 -31.55 -4.36
C TRP A 501 -20.05 -32.18 -3.01
N TYR A 502 -20.08 -31.37 -1.95
CA TYR A 502 -20.45 -31.83 -0.62
C TYR A 502 -21.93 -32.22 -0.53
N GLU A 503 -22.84 -31.41 -1.07
CA GLU A 503 -24.28 -31.66 -0.99
C GLU A 503 -24.70 -32.97 -1.67
N ILE A 504 -24.05 -33.32 -2.78
CA ILE A 504 -24.36 -34.54 -3.53
C ILE A 504 -23.61 -35.76 -2.97
N MET A 505 -22.31 -35.63 -2.66
CA MET A 505 -21.47 -36.77 -2.31
C MET A 505 -21.19 -36.94 -0.82
N GLY A 506 -21.25 -35.87 -0.02
CA GLY A 506 -20.66 -35.79 1.31
C GLY A 506 -19.13 -35.57 1.26
N PRO A 507 -18.46 -35.41 2.42
CA PRO A 507 -17.03 -35.05 2.49
C PRO A 507 -16.07 -36.07 1.84
N GLU A 508 -16.53 -37.29 1.57
CA GLU A 508 -15.76 -38.33 0.89
C GLU A 508 -15.35 -37.99 -0.56
N TYR A 509 -15.96 -36.99 -1.20
CA TYR A 509 -15.52 -36.56 -2.55
C TYR A 509 -14.02 -36.18 -2.55
N ILE A 510 -13.54 -35.63 -1.44
CA ILE A 510 -12.13 -35.26 -1.25
C ILE A 510 -11.26 -36.53 -1.32
N GLU A 511 -11.59 -37.56 -0.55
CA GLU A 511 -10.88 -38.83 -0.54
C GLU A 511 -10.84 -39.48 -1.94
N TYR A 512 -11.96 -39.46 -2.66
CA TYR A 512 -12.02 -40.01 -4.02
C TYR A 512 -11.18 -39.20 -5.01
N ALA A 513 -11.22 -37.87 -4.96
CA ALA A 513 -10.43 -37.02 -5.86
C ALA A 513 -8.93 -37.31 -5.75
N PHE A 514 -8.39 -37.43 -4.53
CA PHE A 514 -6.98 -37.80 -4.31
C PHE A 514 -6.64 -39.19 -4.84
N LYS A 515 -7.52 -40.18 -4.64
CA LYS A 515 -7.32 -41.54 -5.17
C LYS A 515 -7.26 -41.54 -6.70
N PHE A 516 -8.20 -40.88 -7.36
CA PHE A 516 -8.24 -40.81 -8.83
C PHE A 516 -7.03 -40.05 -9.40
N ALA A 517 -6.62 -38.95 -8.77
CA ALA A 517 -5.43 -38.21 -9.19
C ALA A 517 -4.16 -39.09 -9.09
N HIS A 518 -4.01 -39.84 -7.99
CA HIS A 518 -2.87 -40.75 -7.83
C HIS A 518 -2.92 -41.95 -8.77
N GLU A 519 -4.10 -42.48 -9.07
CA GLU A 519 -4.29 -43.56 -10.05
C GLU A 519 -3.88 -43.10 -11.46
N ALA A 520 -4.23 -41.88 -11.84
CA ALA A 520 -3.88 -41.28 -13.12
C ALA A 520 -2.37 -41.00 -13.24
N ASP A 521 -1.77 -40.34 -12.24
CA ASP A 521 -0.33 -40.12 -12.16
C ASP A 521 0.25 -40.37 -10.76
N PRO A 522 0.82 -41.56 -10.50
CA PRO A 522 1.41 -41.88 -9.21
C PRO A 522 2.68 -41.08 -8.85
N ASN A 523 3.26 -40.34 -9.80
CA ASN A 523 4.50 -39.58 -9.58
C ASN A 523 4.25 -38.09 -9.31
N ALA A 524 3.07 -37.57 -9.64
CA ALA A 524 2.71 -36.19 -9.34
C ALA A 524 2.44 -36.04 -7.84
N LYS A 525 2.88 -34.92 -7.26
CA LYS A 525 2.60 -34.59 -5.86
C LYS A 525 1.18 -34.05 -5.71
N LEU A 526 0.43 -34.53 -4.73
CA LEU A 526 -0.98 -34.20 -4.59
C LEU A 526 -1.24 -33.32 -3.35
N PHE A 527 -1.79 -32.13 -3.57
CA PHE A 527 -2.00 -31.11 -2.53
C PHE A 527 -3.47 -30.86 -2.25
N TYR A 528 -3.79 -30.64 -0.98
CA TYR A 528 -4.98 -29.89 -0.57
C TYR A 528 -4.61 -28.41 -0.45
N ASN A 529 -5.31 -27.51 -1.16
CA ASN A 529 -4.97 -26.09 -1.22
C ASN A 529 -6.11 -25.21 -0.65
N ASP A 530 -5.78 -24.19 0.15
CA ASP A 530 -6.80 -23.32 0.76
C ASP A 530 -6.24 -21.94 1.19
N TYR A 531 -7.13 -20.94 1.35
CA TYR A 531 -6.84 -19.63 1.93
C TYR A 531 -7.08 -19.61 3.44
N ASN A 532 -6.59 -18.56 4.12
CA ASN A 532 -6.76 -18.35 5.57
C ASN A 532 -6.35 -19.58 6.40
N THR A 533 -5.36 -20.32 5.93
CA THR A 533 -4.88 -21.55 6.58
C THR A 533 -4.16 -21.30 7.89
N TYR A 534 -3.81 -20.04 8.16
CA TYR A 534 -3.23 -19.57 9.42
C TYR A 534 -4.28 -19.22 10.48
N GLU A 535 -5.51 -18.92 10.08
CA GLU A 535 -6.60 -18.58 11.00
C GLU A 535 -6.94 -19.79 11.89
N PRO A 536 -6.91 -19.67 13.23
CA PRO A 536 -6.89 -20.83 14.13
C PRO A 536 -8.00 -21.86 13.89
N GLU A 537 -9.25 -21.41 13.71
CA GLU A 537 -10.39 -22.32 13.52
C GLU A 537 -10.28 -23.08 12.19
N LYS A 538 -9.99 -22.37 11.09
CA LYS A 538 -9.85 -22.97 9.76
C LYS A 538 -8.63 -23.89 9.69
N ARG A 539 -7.50 -23.45 10.25
CA ARG A 539 -6.25 -24.21 10.40
C ARG A 539 -6.52 -25.58 11.02
N ASP A 540 -7.25 -25.60 12.13
CA ASP A 540 -7.48 -26.83 12.90
C ASP A 540 -8.39 -27.81 12.12
N TYR A 541 -9.41 -27.33 11.39
CA TYR A 541 -10.22 -28.17 10.49
C TYR A 541 -9.38 -28.79 9.37
N ILE A 542 -8.53 -27.99 8.72
CA ILE A 542 -7.64 -28.47 7.65
C ILE A 542 -6.67 -29.53 8.20
N TYR A 543 -6.03 -29.26 9.35
CA TYR A 543 -5.12 -30.19 10.00
C TYR A 543 -5.80 -31.54 10.28
N ASN A 544 -6.99 -31.52 10.89
CA ASN A 544 -7.71 -32.73 11.25
C ASN A 544 -8.11 -33.53 10.01
N MET A 545 -8.65 -32.86 8.98
CA MET A 545 -9.03 -33.52 7.73
C MET A 545 -7.82 -34.20 7.06
N VAL A 546 -6.72 -33.47 6.86
CA VAL A 546 -5.53 -34.00 6.16
C VAL A 546 -4.90 -35.14 6.95
N LYS A 547 -4.82 -35.02 8.28
CA LYS A 547 -4.32 -36.06 9.18
C LYS A 547 -5.17 -37.33 9.11
N GLU A 548 -6.50 -37.20 9.08
CA GLU A 548 -7.40 -38.35 8.96
C GLU A 548 -7.28 -39.03 7.59
N LEU A 549 -7.20 -38.27 6.51
CA LEU A 549 -7.00 -38.79 5.15
C LEU A 549 -5.66 -39.54 5.05
N LYS A 550 -4.57 -38.95 5.57
CA LYS A 550 -3.27 -39.64 5.67
C LYS A 550 -3.36 -40.94 6.48
N ALA A 551 -4.06 -40.93 7.62
CA ALA A 551 -4.24 -42.12 8.46
C ALA A 551 -5.02 -43.24 7.75
N LYS A 552 -5.91 -42.88 6.82
CA LYS A 552 -6.64 -43.82 5.95
C LYS A 552 -5.82 -44.32 4.76
N GLY A 553 -4.60 -43.82 4.57
CA GLY A 553 -3.74 -44.16 3.43
C GLY A 553 -4.11 -43.46 2.12
N VAL A 554 -4.82 -42.33 2.19
CA VAL A 554 -5.10 -41.48 1.03
C VAL A 554 -3.79 -40.82 0.56
N PRO A 555 -3.50 -40.81 -0.74
CA PRO A 555 -2.26 -40.26 -1.30
C PRO A 555 -2.33 -38.73 -1.35
N ILE A 556 -2.26 -38.08 -0.20
CA ILE A 556 -2.08 -36.63 -0.08
C ILE A 556 -0.62 -36.38 0.30
N ASP A 557 0.13 -35.64 -0.51
CA ASP A 557 1.55 -35.38 -0.29
C ASP A 557 1.80 -34.08 0.46
N GLY A 558 0.87 -33.12 0.39
CA GLY A 558 1.09 -31.84 1.05
C GLY A 558 -0.14 -30.97 1.24
N ILE A 559 0.10 -29.84 1.91
CA ILE A 559 -0.86 -28.76 2.15
C ILE A 559 -0.34 -27.50 1.44
N GLY A 560 -1.18 -26.96 0.56
CA GLY A 560 -0.99 -25.65 -0.06
C GLY A 560 -1.59 -24.56 0.82
N MET A 561 -0.75 -23.61 1.24
CA MET A 561 -1.18 -22.41 1.93
C MET A 561 -1.20 -21.26 0.91
N GLN A 562 -2.39 -20.85 0.45
CA GLN A 562 -2.52 -19.81 -0.57
C GLN A 562 -1.83 -18.50 -0.14
N MET A 563 -2.05 -18.08 1.11
CA MET A 563 -1.39 -16.91 1.70
C MET A 563 -1.79 -15.57 1.06
N HIS A 564 -3.06 -15.41 0.70
CA HIS A 564 -3.65 -14.09 0.46
C HIS A 564 -3.73 -13.31 1.78
N ILE A 565 -2.76 -12.43 2.02
CA ILE A 565 -2.60 -11.70 3.30
C ILE A 565 -2.56 -10.18 3.08
N GLY A 566 -2.38 -9.41 4.15
CA GLY A 566 -2.14 -7.97 4.12
C GLY A 566 -1.09 -7.56 5.14
N ILE A 567 -0.66 -6.30 5.10
CA ILE A 567 0.33 -5.77 6.05
C ILE A 567 -0.12 -5.91 7.52
N GLY A 568 -1.44 -5.91 7.77
CA GLY A 568 -2.03 -6.11 9.09
C GLY A 568 -2.10 -7.57 9.59
N THR A 569 -1.70 -8.56 8.79
CA THR A 569 -1.78 -9.98 9.18
C THR A 569 -0.80 -10.33 10.31
N ASP A 570 -1.24 -11.10 11.32
CA ASP A 570 -0.37 -11.62 12.38
C ASP A 570 0.43 -12.85 11.89
N LEU A 571 1.71 -12.65 11.59
CA LEU A 571 2.58 -13.71 11.07
C LEU A 571 2.94 -14.78 12.11
N ARG A 572 2.67 -14.55 13.41
CA ARG A 572 2.81 -15.59 14.43
C ARG A 572 1.87 -16.75 14.15
N GLN A 573 0.64 -16.47 13.72
CA GLN A 573 -0.34 -17.51 13.35
C GLN A 573 0.09 -18.29 12.11
N VAL A 574 0.76 -17.63 11.16
CA VAL A 574 1.35 -18.29 9.99
C VAL A 574 2.42 -19.28 10.43
N GLU A 575 3.34 -18.88 11.32
CA GLU A 575 4.35 -19.78 11.87
C GLU A 575 3.74 -20.95 12.65
N GLU A 576 2.69 -20.69 13.46
CA GLU A 576 1.95 -21.73 14.17
C GLU A 576 1.29 -22.75 13.24
N ALA A 577 0.72 -22.30 12.11
CA ALA A 577 0.13 -23.19 11.12
C ALA A 577 1.18 -24.06 10.44
N ILE A 578 2.35 -23.51 10.07
CA ILE A 578 3.47 -24.27 9.51
C ILE A 578 3.93 -25.35 10.51
N LYS A 579 4.11 -25.00 11.79
CA LYS A 579 4.46 -25.96 12.86
C LYS A 579 3.40 -27.06 13.01
N LEU A 580 2.12 -26.71 12.94
CA LEU A 580 1.04 -27.67 13.11
C LEU A 580 0.95 -28.63 11.92
N PHE A 581 0.96 -28.12 10.69
CA PHE A 581 0.86 -28.93 9.48
C PHE A 581 2.08 -29.84 9.28
N SER A 582 3.29 -29.35 9.57
CA SER A 582 4.53 -30.16 9.51
C SER A 582 4.55 -31.31 10.52
N SER A 583 3.70 -31.30 11.54
CA SER A 583 3.56 -32.43 12.48
C SER A 583 2.88 -33.67 11.86
N ILE A 584 2.26 -33.54 10.68
CA ILE A 584 1.66 -34.68 9.96
C ILE A 584 2.77 -35.43 9.21
N PRO A 585 3.01 -36.72 9.51
CA PRO A 585 4.10 -37.46 8.88
C PRO A 585 3.99 -37.53 7.35
N GLY A 586 5.06 -37.12 6.67
CA GLY A 586 5.17 -37.17 5.21
C GLY A 586 4.27 -36.17 4.47
N ILE A 587 3.97 -35.03 5.11
CA ILE A 587 3.35 -33.86 4.49
C ILE A 587 4.43 -32.83 4.14
N GLU A 588 4.38 -32.34 2.91
CA GLU A 588 5.10 -31.16 2.42
C GLU A 588 4.19 -29.93 2.51
N ILE A 589 4.78 -28.74 2.65
CA ILE A 589 4.05 -27.46 2.62
C ILE A 589 4.49 -26.69 1.37
N GLN A 590 3.53 -26.08 0.67
CA GLN A 590 3.83 -25.10 -0.38
C GLN A 590 3.06 -23.81 -0.09
N ILE A 591 3.72 -22.67 -0.22
CA ILE A 591 3.05 -21.38 -0.28
C ILE A 591 2.65 -21.18 -1.74
N THR A 592 1.35 -21.16 -2.02
CA THR A 592 0.85 -21.42 -3.38
C THR A 592 0.40 -20.19 -4.14
N GLU A 593 -0.04 -19.14 -3.44
CA GLU A 593 -0.73 -17.99 -4.06
C GLU A 593 -0.44 -16.67 -3.33
N ILE A 594 0.81 -16.47 -2.90
CA ILE A 594 1.11 -15.33 -2.03
C ILE A 594 0.92 -14.00 -2.75
N ASP A 595 0.11 -13.16 -2.12
CA ASP A 595 -0.02 -11.73 -2.40
C ASP A 595 -0.26 -11.02 -1.05
N MET A 596 0.18 -9.77 -0.94
CA MET A 596 0.13 -9.04 0.33
C MET A 596 -0.45 -7.64 0.12
N SER A 597 -1.72 -7.45 0.48
CA SER A 597 -2.38 -6.16 0.40
C SER A 597 -1.67 -5.08 1.23
N ILE A 598 -1.56 -3.87 0.70
CA ILE A 598 -1.12 -2.70 1.47
C ILE A 598 -2.19 -2.17 2.44
N TYR A 599 -3.39 -2.74 2.41
CA TYR A 599 -4.47 -2.36 3.31
C TYR A 599 -4.52 -3.27 4.54
N THR A 600 -4.97 -2.68 5.65
CA THR A 600 -5.30 -3.40 6.88
C THR A 600 -6.81 -3.70 6.99
N ASP A 601 -7.61 -3.18 6.06
CA ASP A 601 -9.08 -3.31 6.06
C ASP A 601 -9.68 -3.40 4.64
N GLN A 602 -10.99 -3.66 4.56
CA GLN A 602 -11.73 -3.89 3.30
C GLN A 602 -12.44 -2.64 2.72
N GLY A 603 -12.52 -1.54 3.47
CA GLY A 603 -13.26 -0.33 3.11
C GLY A 603 -12.39 0.83 2.61
N SER A 604 -11.14 0.89 3.04
CA SER A 604 -10.17 1.92 2.66
C SER A 604 -9.89 1.90 1.16
N ASN A 605 -9.66 3.07 0.57
CA ASN A 605 -9.29 3.18 -0.83
C ASN A 605 -8.35 4.36 -1.01
N TYR A 606 -7.18 4.10 -1.59
CA TYR A 606 -6.16 5.12 -1.82
C TYR A 606 -6.13 5.48 -3.29
N MET A 607 -6.02 6.77 -3.60
CA MET A 607 -5.81 7.22 -4.98
C MET A 607 -4.42 6.83 -5.50
N SER A 608 -3.44 6.67 -4.60
CA SER A 608 -2.05 6.26 -4.87
C SER A 608 -1.51 5.58 -3.61
N PRO A 609 -0.58 4.62 -3.73
CA PRO A 609 -0.14 3.85 -2.57
C PRO A 609 0.63 4.76 -1.61
N PRO A 610 0.26 4.82 -0.31
CA PRO A 610 1.03 5.55 0.68
C PRO A 610 2.46 5.01 0.77
N TYR A 611 3.44 5.91 0.89
CA TYR A 611 4.86 5.54 0.97
C TYR A 611 5.13 4.59 2.15
N GLU A 612 4.58 4.92 3.32
CA GLU A 612 4.75 4.16 4.55
C GLU A 612 4.21 2.74 4.42
N ALA A 613 3.05 2.57 3.77
CA ALA A 613 2.43 1.27 3.55
C ALA A 613 3.25 0.39 2.60
N LEU A 614 3.90 0.97 1.58
CA LEU A 614 4.79 0.24 0.68
C LEU A 614 6.06 -0.23 1.40
N VAL A 615 6.65 0.63 2.25
CA VAL A 615 7.83 0.25 3.04
C VAL A 615 7.47 -0.80 4.10
N GLU A 616 6.33 -0.65 4.78
CA GLU A 616 5.79 -1.64 5.71
C GLU A 616 5.56 -3.00 5.04
N GLN A 617 5.01 -3.01 3.81
CA GLN A 617 4.91 -4.22 2.99
C GLN A 617 6.29 -4.86 2.76
N GLY A 618 7.33 -4.06 2.52
CA GLY A 618 8.72 -4.54 2.43
C GLY A 618 9.19 -5.28 3.69
N TYR A 619 9.05 -4.67 4.86
CA TYR A 619 9.40 -5.30 6.14
C TYR A 619 8.53 -6.52 6.45
N LYS A 620 7.25 -6.50 6.08
CA LYS A 620 6.35 -7.63 6.29
C LYS A 620 6.71 -8.83 5.44
N TYR A 621 7.12 -8.60 4.19
CA TYR A 621 7.69 -9.64 3.34
C TYR A 621 9.02 -10.18 3.89
N GLN A 622 9.89 -9.33 4.44
CA GLN A 622 11.10 -9.77 5.12
C GLN A 622 10.77 -10.74 6.27
N GLU A 623 9.92 -10.32 7.21
CA GLU A 623 9.50 -11.12 8.36
C GLU A 623 8.93 -12.47 7.93
N LEU A 624 8.06 -12.47 6.91
CA LEU A 624 7.49 -13.69 6.37
C LEU A 624 8.55 -14.60 5.78
N PHE A 625 9.44 -14.10 4.92
CA PHE A 625 10.44 -14.96 4.26
C PHE A 625 11.51 -15.47 5.24
N ASP A 626 11.80 -14.75 6.32
CA ASP A 626 12.62 -15.26 7.42
C ASP A 626 11.92 -16.43 8.14
N ILE A 627 10.60 -16.35 8.36
CA ILE A 627 9.80 -17.48 8.83
C ILE A 627 9.86 -18.64 7.84
N LEU A 628 9.59 -18.43 6.55
CA LEU A 628 9.55 -19.51 5.56
C LEU A 628 10.90 -20.24 5.44
N LYS A 629 12.02 -19.51 5.45
CA LYS A 629 13.37 -20.11 5.42
C LYS A 629 13.68 -20.96 6.65
N LYS A 630 13.12 -20.63 7.82
CA LYS A 630 13.30 -21.44 9.04
C LYS A 630 12.69 -22.85 8.92
N TYR A 631 11.75 -23.04 8.01
CA TYR A 631 11.04 -24.30 7.75
C TYR A 631 11.29 -24.82 6.32
N ASP A 632 12.46 -24.53 5.74
CA ASP A 632 12.84 -24.97 4.39
C ASP A 632 13.04 -26.51 4.26
N ASP A 633 13.03 -27.23 5.37
CA ASP A 633 13.01 -28.69 5.40
C ASP A 633 11.64 -29.29 5.05
N VAL A 634 10.56 -28.52 5.21
CA VAL A 634 9.18 -28.93 4.88
C VAL A 634 8.51 -28.04 3.83
N ILE A 635 8.96 -26.79 3.67
CA ILE A 635 8.46 -25.86 2.65
C ILE A 635 9.25 -26.08 1.36
N THR A 636 8.58 -26.54 0.30
CA THR A 636 9.26 -26.90 -0.95
C THR A 636 9.11 -25.88 -2.07
N SER A 637 8.12 -24.98 -1.98
CA SER A 637 7.83 -23.97 -3.01
C SER A 637 7.12 -22.75 -2.41
N VAL A 638 7.44 -21.57 -2.95
CA VAL A 638 6.74 -20.30 -2.69
C VAL A 638 6.36 -19.65 -4.01
N THR A 639 5.05 -19.48 -4.26
CA THR A 639 4.50 -19.02 -5.53
C THR A 639 3.72 -17.72 -5.34
N PHE A 640 4.11 -16.66 -6.05
CA PHE A 640 3.43 -15.37 -6.06
C PHE A 640 2.21 -15.40 -6.98
N TRP A 641 1.07 -14.86 -6.55
CA TRP A 641 -0.17 -14.88 -7.34
C TRP A 641 -0.30 -13.68 -8.30
N GLY A 642 0.69 -13.58 -9.19
CA GLY A 642 0.77 -12.57 -10.24
C GLY A 642 2.19 -12.05 -10.45
N LEU A 643 2.48 -11.59 -11.67
CA LEU A 643 3.81 -11.10 -12.04
C LEU A 643 4.08 -9.67 -11.54
N LYS A 644 3.09 -8.78 -11.65
CA LYS A 644 3.20 -7.35 -11.34
C LYS A 644 1.87 -6.77 -10.88
N ASP A 645 1.89 -5.66 -10.15
CA ASP A 645 0.74 -5.15 -9.39
C ASP A 645 -0.55 -5.04 -10.20
N ASP A 646 -0.53 -4.51 -11.43
CA ASP A 646 -1.72 -4.34 -12.28
C ASP A 646 -2.28 -5.65 -12.83
N TYR A 647 -1.62 -6.78 -12.60
CA TYR A 647 -2.10 -8.13 -12.95
C TYR A 647 -2.71 -8.87 -11.77
N SER A 648 -2.67 -8.29 -10.57
CA SER A 648 -3.30 -8.93 -9.42
C SER A 648 -4.83 -8.97 -9.55
N TRP A 649 -5.39 -10.15 -9.28
CA TRP A 649 -6.84 -10.38 -9.16
C TRP A 649 -7.52 -9.55 -8.05
N LYS A 650 -6.75 -8.94 -7.13
CA LYS A 650 -7.27 -8.06 -6.08
C LYS A 650 -7.67 -6.68 -6.61
N ASN A 651 -7.25 -6.32 -7.82
CA ASN A 651 -7.58 -5.04 -8.46
C ASN A 651 -9.00 -5.01 -9.07
N GLN A 652 -10.02 -5.34 -8.29
CA GLN A 652 -11.41 -5.37 -8.75
C GLN A 652 -12.15 -4.07 -8.45
N THR A 653 -12.29 -3.74 -7.17
CA THR A 653 -13.03 -2.56 -6.70
C THR A 653 -12.12 -1.38 -6.35
N ARG A 654 -10.87 -1.68 -6.00
CA ARG A 654 -9.77 -0.73 -5.72
C ARG A 654 -8.45 -1.32 -6.23
N ASN A 655 -7.41 -0.49 -6.35
CA ASN A 655 -6.06 -0.97 -6.60
C ASN A 655 -5.44 -1.43 -5.28
N ASP A 656 -4.76 -2.59 -5.26
CA ASP A 656 -4.30 -3.24 -4.02
C ASP A 656 -2.77 -3.28 -3.87
N TRP A 657 -2.02 -3.03 -4.96
CA TRP A 657 -0.56 -3.10 -5.04
C TRP A 657 0.10 -4.27 -4.26
N PRO A 658 -0.29 -5.55 -4.49
CA PRO A 658 0.05 -6.60 -3.55
C PRO A 658 1.28 -7.45 -3.92
N LEU A 659 1.95 -7.16 -5.03
CA LEU A 659 3.01 -7.97 -5.63
C LEU A 659 4.39 -7.32 -5.51
N LEU A 660 5.43 -7.99 -6.02
CA LEU A 660 6.83 -7.56 -5.86
C LEU A 660 7.28 -6.48 -6.85
N PHE A 661 6.60 -6.38 -8.00
CA PHE A 661 6.92 -5.46 -9.07
C PHE A 661 5.73 -4.54 -9.34
N ASP A 662 6.00 -3.27 -9.58
CA ASP A 662 4.97 -2.31 -9.97
C ASP A 662 4.48 -2.52 -11.41
N LYS A 663 3.48 -1.73 -11.82
CA LYS A 663 2.89 -1.81 -13.16
C LYS A 663 3.89 -1.59 -14.31
N ASP A 664 5.01 -0.93 -14.03
CA ASP A 664 6.07 -0.56 -14.97
C ASP A 664 7.35 -1.41 -14.78
N TYR A 665 7.20 -2.62 -14.21
CA TYR A 665 8.26 -3.62 -14.06
C TYR A 665 9.37 -3.27 -13.06
N GLN A 666 9.22 -2.21 -12.27
CA GLN A 666 10.21 -1.81 -11.29
C GLN A 666 10.00 -2.58 -9.98
N SER A 667 11.10 -2.93 -9.31
CA SER A 667 11.06 -3.58 -8.00
C SER A 667 10.48 -2.64 -6.94
N LYS A 668 9.61 -3.20 -6.10
CA LYS A 668 9.06 -2.52 -4.92
C LYS A 668 9.90 -2.84 -3.69
N TYR A 669 9.65 -2.15 -2.58
CA TYR A 669 10.22 -2.53 -1.29
C TYR A 669 9.88 -3.97 -0.90
N ALA A 670 8.73 -4.50 -1.33
CA ALA A 670 8.39 -5.92 -1.21
C ALA A 670 9.47 -6.86 -1.80
N TYR A 671 10.01 -6.54 -2.98
CA TYR A 671 11.11 -7.30 -3.59
C TYR A 671 12.39 -7.17 -2.74
N TRP A 672 12.73 -5.95 -2.31
CA TRP A 672 13.93 -5.71 -1.54
C TRP A 672 13.87 -6.34 -0.14
N GLY A 673 12.69 -6.42 0.48
CA GLY A 673 12.49 -7.10 1.75
C GLY A 673 12.79 -8.60 1.71
N ILE A 674 12.78 -9.24 0.54
CA ILE A 674 13.13 -10.66 0.40
C ILE A 674 14.53 -10.87 -0.20
N VAL A 675 15.08 -9.86 -0.88
CA VAL A 675 16.39 -9.95 -1.54
C VAL A 675 17.52 -9.33 -0.73
N GLU A 676 17.36 -8.08 -0.28
CA GLU A 676 18.35 -7.32 0.46
C GLU A 676 17.66 -6.34 1.41
N PRO A 677 17.18 -6.78 2.59
CA PRO A 677 16.40 -5.93 3.48
C PRO A 677 17.18 -4.71 4.01
N ALA A 678 18.51 -4.74 3.95
CA ALA A 678 19.37 -3.65 4.39
C ALA A 678 19.19 -2.36 3.57
N VAL A 679 18.59 -2.42 2.36
CA VAL A 679 18.27 -1.23 1.58
C VAL A 679 16.84 -0.71 1.80
N LEU A 680 16.06 -1.34 2.69
CA LEU A 680 14.73 -0.85 3.00
C LEU A 680 14.81 0.52 3.68
N PRO A 681 13.94 1.46 3.30
CA PRO A 681 13.85 2.74 3.99
C PRO A 681 13.42 2.58 5.45
N ILE A 682 13.72 3.58 6.26
CA ILE A 682 13.23 3.66 7.64
C ILE A 682 11.97 4.52 7.63
N VAL A 683 10.88 3.98 8.19
CA VAL A 683 9.64 4.73 8.41
C VAL A 683 9.62 5.18 9.86
N PRO A 684 9.69 6.51 10.12
CA PRO A 684 9.47 7.06 11.44
C PRO A 684 8.19 6.54 12.11
N LYS A 685 8.31 6.03 13.34
CA LYS A 685 7.12 5.62 14.11
C LYS A 685 6.33 6.84 14.59
N SER A 686 5.08 6.62 14.97
CA SER A 686 4.26 7.67 15.60
C SER A 686 3.58 7.16 16.87
N ASN A 687 3.37 8.07 17.82
CA ASN A 687 2.59 7.81 19.02
C ASN A 687 1.86 9.08 19.48
N ALA A 688 0.80 8.94 20.26
CA ALA A 688 0.09 10.05 20.90
C ALA A 688 0.36 10.03 22.40
N ILE A 689 0.62 11.21 22.98
CA ILE A 689 0.91 11.34 24.40
C ILE A 689 -0.02 12.33 25.09
N SER A 690 -0.38 12.01 26.33
CA SER A 690 -1.35 12.78 27.13
C SER A 690 -0.67 13.93 27.88
N GLN A 691 -1.44 15.01 28.10
CA GLN A 691 -1.00 16.08 28.98
C GLN A 691 -1.07 15.58 30.43
N GLY A 692 -0.01 15.81 31.21
CA GLY A 692 0.08 15.36 32.60
C GLY A 692 1.40 15.81 33.24
N THR A 693 1.45 15.81 34.56
CA THR A 693 2.63 16.20 35.34
C THR A 693 3.02 15.08 36.29
N ALA A 694 4.28 14.68 36.27
CA ALA A 694 4.83 13.73 37.24
C ALA A 694 5.94 14.38 38.08
N ILE A 695 6.28 13.75 39.21
CA ILE A 695 7.48 14.12 39.98
C ILE A 695 8.44 12.93 39.99
N PRO A 696 9.62 13.04 39.35
CA PRO A 696 10.58 11.93 39.24
C PRO A 696 11.07 11.40 40.60
N TYR A 697 10.44 10.33 41.09
CA TYR A 697 10.80 9.64 42.33
C TYR A 697 10.91 8.13 42.16
N GLY A 698 10.82 7.62 40.93
CA GLY A 698 11.04 6.22 40.59
C GLY A 698 9.80 5.35 40.74
N MET A 699 8.62 5.98 40.78
CA MET A 699 7.33 5.30 40.84
C MET A 699 6.49 5.77 39.66
N LEU A 700 5.77 4.85 39.02
CA LEU A 700 4.84 5.21 37.95
C LEU A 700 3.73 6.10 38.54
N ASP A 701 3.74 7.38 38.18
CA ASP A 701 2.66 8.32 38.47
C ASP A 701 1.39 7.94 37.69
N ASP A 702 0.21 8.18 38.27
CA ASP A 702 -1.07 7.85 37.67
C ASP A 702 -1.26 8.60 36.33
N ASP A 703 -0.69 9.80 36.18
CA ASP A 703 -0.78 10.59 34.95
C ASP A 703 -0.21 9.85 33.72
N TYR A 704 0.79 8.99 33.90
CA TYR A 704 1.35 8.21 32.80
C TYR A 704 0.36 7.19 32.23
N LEU A 705 -0.59 6.69 33.04
CA LEU A 705 -1.57 5.69 32.63
C LEU A 705 -2.49 6.21 31.52
N PHE A 706 -2.66 7.53 31.43
CA PHE A 706 -3.45 8.17 30.38
C PHE A 706 -2.76 8.19 29.02
N SER A 707 -1.45 7.94 28.97
CA SER A 707 -0.65 8.03 27.75
C SER A 707 -0.36 6.65 27.16
N LYS A 708 -0.31 6.55 25.83
CA LYS A 708 -0.06 5.28 25.14
C LYS A 708 1.40 4.84 25.34
N PRO A 709 1.67 3.59 25.75
CA PRO A 709 3.03 3.11 25.96
C PRO A 709 3.82 2.99 24.64
N ILE A 710 5.14 3.11 24.77
CA ILE A 710 6.14 2.81 23.76
C ILE A 710 6.85 1.52 24.16
N PHE A 711 6.87 0.56 23.24
CA PHE A 711 7.59 -0.69 23.38
C PHE A 711 8.82 -0.71 22.47
N ILE A 712 9.92 -1.24 22.98
CA ILE A 712 11.10 -1.63 22.20
C ILE A 712 11.33 -3.11 22.42
N ASN A 713 11.45 -3.87 21.34
CA ASN A 713 11.79 -5.28 21.35
C ASN A 713 13.13 -5.50 20.65
N ASP A 714 13.84 -6.56 21.02
CA ASP A 714 14.98 -7.06 20.26
C ASP A 714 14.54 -7.83 19.00
N GLU A 715 15.51 -8.28 18.21
CA GLU A 715 15.30 -9.03 16.97
C GLU A 715 14.55 -10.36 17.15
N ASN A 716 14.48 -10.89 18.37
CA ASN A 716 13.73 -12.10 18.71
C ASN A 716 12.33 -11.79 19.27
N GLY A 717 11.91 -10.52 19.26
CA GLY A 717 10.64 -10.07 19.80
C GLY A 717 10.62 -10.00 21.33
N LYS A 718 11.77 -10.05 22.01
CA LYS A 718 11.82 -9.91 23.46
C LYS A 718 11.84 -8.44 23.84
N GLU A 719 10.96 -8.07 24.77
CA GLU A 719 10.87 -6.70 25.29
C GLU A 719 12.17 -6.24 25.95
N LYS A 720 12.61 -5.05 25.56
CA LYS A 720 13.77 -4.31 26.08
C LYS A 720 13.34 -3.05 26.83
N LEU A 721 12.25 -2.41 26.42
CA LEU A 721 11.68 -1.23 27.05
C LEU A 721 10.16 -1.25 26.99
N ASN A 722 9.53 -0.87 28.10
CA ASN A 722 8.16 -0.35 28.15
C ASN A 722 8.19 1.04 28.78
N ALA A 723 7.88 2.08 28.00
CA ALA A 723 7.94 3.46 28.45
C ALA A 723 6.61 4.20 28.24
N ARG A 724 6.27 5.11 29.14
CA ARG A 724 5.14 6.03 29.00
C ARG A 724 5.63 7.46 29.14
N ILE A 725 5.04 8.33 28.33
CA ILE A 725 5.49 9.71 28.18
C ILE A 725 4.29 10.62 28.34
N ILE A 726 4.41 11.67 29.14
CA ILE A 726 3.41 12.73 29.27
C ILE A 726 4.10 14.09 29.10
N TRP A 727 3.32 15.13 28.93
CA TRP A 727 3.84 16.48 28.75
C TRP A 727 3.07 17.50 29.57
N ASP A 728 3.76 18.54 30.05
CA ASP A 728 3.12 19.74 30.56
C ASP A 728 4.01 20.96 30.35
N GLU A 729 3.38 22.09 30.00
CA GLU A 729 4.05 23.34 29.65
C GLU A 729 5.23 23.16 28.67
N ASN A 730 6.48 23.21 29.15
CA ASN A 730 7.68 23.02 28.35
C ASN A 730 8.46 21.77 28.78
N LYS A 731 7.81 20.78 29.40
CA LYS A 731 8.44 19.57 29.91
C LYS A 731 7.87 18.32 29.27
N LEU A 732 8.76 17.35 29.03
CA LEU A 732 8.37 15.95 28.86
C LEU A 732 8.71 15.19 30.13
N PHE A 733 7.79 14.35 30.59
CA PHE A 733 8.02 13.39 31.65
C PHE A 733 8.01 11.99 31.04
N ILE A 734 8.97 11.16 31.44
CA ILE A 734 9.11 9.80 30.92
C ILE A 734 9.29 8.86 32.11
N TYR A 735 8.46 7.83 32.18
CA TYR A 735 8.70 6.65 33.00
C TYR A 735 8.98 5.47 32.09
N GLY A 736 9.95 4.63 32.43
CA GLY A 736 10.20 3.41 31.67
C GLY A 736 10.76 2.27 32.50
N GLU A 737 10.37 1.06 32.11
CA GLU A 737 10.90 -0.20 32.61
C GLU A 737 11.85 -0.80 31.59
N VAL A 738 13.11 -0.98 31.98
CA VAL A 738 14.17 -1.49 31.12
C VAL A 738 14.47 -2.93 31.48
N PHE A 739 14.48 -3.80 30.47
CA PHE A 739 14.83 -5.21 30.60
C PHE A 739 16.24 -5.42 30.06
N ASN A 740 17.17 -5.65 30.98
CA ASN A 740 18.58 -5.81 30.66
C ASN A 740 19.04 -7.21 31.08
N GLU A 741 19.76 -7.91 30.21
CA GLU A 741 20.31 -9.23 30.53
C GLU A 741 21.70 -9.16 31.16
N THR A 742 22.40 -8.06 30.91
CA THR A 742 23.78 -7.82 31.30
C THR A 742 23.88 -6.67 32.31
N SER A 743 25.09 -6.36 32.74
CA SER A 743 25.39 -5.21 33.60
C SER A 743 26.71 -4.66 33.11
N ASP A 744 26.63 -3.67 32.23
CA ASP A 744 27.74 -2.94 31.64
C ASP A 744 27.77 -1.50 32.17
N GLU A 745 28.94 -0.86 32.13
CA GLU A 745 29.09 0.57 32.46
C GLU A 745 28.49 1.46 31.36
N GLU A 746 28.37 0.97 30.12
CA GLU A 746 27.75 1.70 29.01
C GLU A 746 26.21 1.63 28.99
N ASP A 747 25.61 0.75 29.80
CA ASP A 747 24.16 0.56 29.85
C ASP A 747 23.43 1.87 30.16
N GLY A 748 22.27 2.08 29.54
CA GLY A 748 21.48 3.27 29.79
C GLY A 748 20.26 3.40 28.90
N VAL A 749 19.54 4.51 29.09
CA VAL A 749 18.42 4.91 28.24
C VAL A 749 18.72 6.26 27.62
N ALA A 750 18.75 6.31 26.29
CA ALA A 750 18.94 7.52 25.53
C ALA A 750 17.59 8.05 25.04
N ILE A 751 17.33 9.33 25.28
CA ILE A 751 16.10 10.04 24.94
C ILE A 751 16.46 11.18 24.00
N PHE A 752 15.79 11.27 22.86
CA PHE A 752 16.08 12.19 21.78
C PHE A 752 14.82 12.99 21.43
N ILE A 753 14.94 14.32 21.32
CA ILE A 753 13.80 15.22 21.17
C ILE A 753 14.14 16.30 20.13
N ASP A 754 13.29 16.43 19.12
CA ASP A 754 13.23 17.52 18.13
C ASP A 754 11.90 18.28 18.34
N PRO A 755 11.88 19.34 19.17
CA PRO A 755 10.64 20.06 19.50
C PRO A 755 9.93 20.67 18.28
N SER A 756 10.67 20.95 17.21
CA SER A 756 10.13 21.56 15.98
C SER A 756 9.60 20.52 14.99
N ASN A 757 10.01 19.25 15.17
CA ASN A 757 9.79 18.17 14.23
C ASN A 757 10.30 18.50 12.81
N ALA A 758 11.44 19.18 12.72
CA ALA A 758 12.02 19.60 11.44
C ALA A 758 12.59 18.44 10.63
N LYS A 759 12.93 17.31 11.26
CA LYS A 759 13.45 16.09 10.60
C LYS A 759 14.66 16.38 9.71
N THR A 760 15.74 16.91 10.30
CA THR A 760 16.92 17.36 9.56
C THR A 760 18.06 16.34 9.61
N PRO A 761 18.94 16.33 8.59
CA PRO A 761 20.14 15.47 8.55
C PRO A 761 21.29 15.98 9.45
N TYR A 762 20.97 16.85 10.40
CA TYR A 762 21.84 17.43 11.41
C TYR A 762 20.98 17.85 12.60
N LEU A 763 21.56 18.04 13.78
CA LEU A 763 20.86 18.65 14.92
C LEU A 763 20.72 20.17 14.77
N GLN A 764 19.52 20.69 15.02
CA GLN A 764 19.19 22.09 15.17
C GLN A 764 19.42 22.60 16.61
N GLU A 765 19.27 23.91 16.80
CA GLU A 765 19.55 24.54 18.10
C GLU A 765 18.54 24.18 19.19
N ASP A 766 17.31 23.80 18.85
CA ASP A 766 16.30 23.34 19.81
C ASP A 766 16.31 21.82 20.06
N ASP A 767 17.08 21.04 19.30
CA ASP A 767 17.18 19.60 19.49
C ASP A 767 17.92 19.24 20.78
N ARG A 768 17.38 18.27 21.51
CA ARG A 768 17.89 17.79 22.81
C ARG A 768 18.12 16.29 22.77
N TRP A 769 19.18 15.84 23.43
CA TRP A 769 19.28 14.44 23.83
C TRP A 769 19.87 14.30 25.23
N VAL A 770 19.42 13.27 25.93
CA VAL A 770 19.81 12.93 27.30
C VAL A 770 20.04 11.42 27.36
N ILE A 771 21.08 10.97 28.06
CA ILE A 771 21.30 9.55 28.38
C ILE A 771 21.31 9.41 29.89
N ILE A 772 20.50 8.50 30.41
CA ILE A 772 20.41 8.20 31.85
C ILE A 772 20.98 6.80 32.07
N HIS A 773 22.02 6.70 32.89
CA HIS A 773 22.69 5.44 33.20
C HIS A 773 22.18 4.83 34.52
N PRO A 774 22.25 3.49 34.69
CA PRO A 774 21.87 2.79 35.92
C PRO A 774 22.64 3.24 37.17
N ASP A 775 23.84 3.80 36.99
CA ASP A 775 24.70 4.29 38.06
C ASP A 775 24.41 5.73 38.50
N TRP A 776 23.30 6.30 38.01
CA TRP A 776 22.85 7.67 38.25
C TRP A 776 23.67 8.76 37.55
N THR A 777 24.52 8.41 36.59
CA THR A 777 25.15 9.41 35.72
C THR A 777 24.22 9.79 34.56
N VAL A 778 24.39 11.04 34.07
CA VAL A 778 23.61 11.57 32.96
C VAL A 778 24.53 12.27 31.96
N GLU A 779 24.36 11.92 30.68
CA GLU A 779 24.94 12.66 29.56
C GLU A 779 23.88 13.53 28.89
N LYS A 780 24.30 14.66 28.32
CA LYS A 780 23.42 15.58 27.59
C LYS A 780 24.15 16.31 26.48
N ASN A 781 23.44 16.64 25.42
CA ASN A 781 24.02 17.35 24.27
C ASN A 781 24.31 18.83 24.53
N LYS A 782 23.56 19.42 25.46
CA LYS A 782 23.68 20.85 25.82
C LYS A 782 23.59 21.05 27.32
N GLU A 783 24.32 22.04 27.82
CA GLU A 783 24.39 22.31 29.25
C GLU A 783 23.10 22.89 29.83
N ASP A 784 22.30 23.58 29.01
CA ASP A 784 21.03 24.20 29.39
C ASP A 784 19.86 23.20 29.51
N VAL A 785 20.08 21.92 29.22
CA VAL A 785 19.09 20.86 29.46
C VAL A 785 19.03 20.56 30.95
N GLU A 786 17.94 20.96 31.58
CA GLU A 786 17.61 20.58 32.95
C GLU A 786 16.86 19.25 32.94
N VAL A 787 17.40 18.28 33.69
CA VAL A 787 16.85 16.94 33.83
C VAL A 787 16.72 16.61 35.31
N GLU A 788 15.51 16.31 35.75
CA GLU A 788 15.28 15.64 37.05
C GLU A 788 15.06 14.16 36.76
N TYR A 789 15.71 13.26 37.49
CA TYR A 789 15.65 11.83 37.21
C TYR A 789 15.81 10.97 38.45
N PHE A 790 15.29 9.75 38.35
CA PHE A 790 15.41 8.70 39.33
C PHE A 790 15.66 7.37 38.62
N VAL A 791 16.55 6.53 39.16
CA VAL A 791 16.75 5.16 38.67
C VAL A 791 16.57 4.16 39.81
N SER A 792 15.58 3.27 39.68
CA SER A 792 15.31 2.22 40.66
C SER A 792 16.18 0.99 40.39
N PRO A 793 17.01 0.55 41.35
CA PRO A 793 17.90 -0.58 41.13
C PRO A 793 17.13 -1.90 41.09
N GLY A 794 17.44 -2.78 40.14
CA GLY A 794 16.96 -4.16 40.13
C GLY A 794 17.86 -5.09 39.31
N TYR A 795 17.82 -6.39 39.65
CA TYR A 795 18.62 -7.41 38.95
C TYR A 795 17.89 -7.83 37.67
N LYS A 796 18.46 -7.48 36.50
CA LYS A 796 17.92 -7.70 35.14
C LYS A 796 16.71 -6.85 34.71
N LYS A 797 16.13 -6.11 35.64
CA LYS A 797 15.07 -5.14 35.38
C LYS A 797 15.32 -3.93 36.26
N TYR A 798 15.39 -2.75 35.68
CA TYR A 798 15.42 -1.49 36.40
C TYR A 798 14.36 -0.55 35.82
N SER A 799 13.88 0.40 36.62
CA SER A 799 13.02 1.47 36.11
C SER A 799 13.75 2.80 36.17
N PHE A 800 13.45 3.68 35.23
CA PHE A 800 13.86 5.07 35.28
C PHE A 800 12.63 5.96 35.20
N GLU A 801 12.74 7.13 35.79
CA GLU A 801 11.76 8.20 35.65
C GLU A 801 12.52 9.51 35.47
N CYS A 802 12.10 10.36 34.54
CA CYS A 802 12.71 11.66 34.37
C CYS A 802 11.74 12.74 33.89
N SER A 803 12.12 14.00 34.13
CA SER A 803 11.53 15.16 33.47
C SER A 803 12.62 15.92 32.72
N ILE A 804 12.33 16.35 31.49
CA ILE A 804 13.26 17.05 30.61
C ILE A 804 12.65 18.40 30.23
N ASN A 805 13.33 19.50 30.58
CA ASN A 805 12.91 20.85 30.21
C ASN A 805 13.30 21.16 28.75
N LEU A 806 12.33 21.65 27.98
CA LEU A 806 12.48 22.07 26.59
C LEU A 806 12.60 23.59 26.45
N PRO A 807 13.27 24.09 25.39
CA PRO A 807 13.53 25.52 25.20
C PRO A 807 12.28 26.34 24.87
N LYS A 808 11.20 25.69 24.43
CA LYS A 808 9.92 26.32 24.07
C LYS A 808 8.77 25.59 24.75
N LYS A 809 7.69 26.33 25.00
CA LYS A 809 6.43 25.76 25.47
C LYS A 809 5.82 24.87 24.38
N LEU A 810 5.29 23.73 24.81
CA LEU A 810 4.52 22.79 24.01
C LEU A 810 3.05 23.19 23.95
N GLU A 811 2.41 22.88 22.83
CA GLU A 811 0.99 23.15 22.60
C GLU A 811 0.23 21.86 22.34
N LYS A 812 -1.05 21.82 22.73
CA LYS A 812 -1.94 20.69 22.41
C LYS A 812 -1.99 20.51 20.89
N GLU A 813 -2.04 19.25 20.43
CA GLU A 813 -2.02 18.83 19.02
C GLU A 813 -0.70 19.10 18.28
N GLN A 814 0.31 19.70 18.94
CA GLN A 814 1.64 19.84 18.37
C GLN A 814 2.23 18.46 18.08
N LYS A 815 2.99 18.38 16.98
CA LYS A 815 3.83 17.22 16.67
C LYS A 815 5.28 17.55 17.00
N ILE A 816 5.93 16.69 17.76
CA ILE A 816 7.37 16.79 18.06
C ILE A 816 8.08 15.55 17.54
N GLY A 817 9.31 15.71 17.06
CA GLY A 817 10.18 14.59 16.76
C GLY A 817 10.70 13.97 18.05
N PHE A 818 10.71 12.65 18.13
CA PHE A 818 11.12 11.93 19.33
C PHE A 818 11.72 10.57 18.98
N ASP A 819 12.73 10.16 19.73
CA ASP A 819 13.16 8.77 19.78
C ASP A 819 13.62 8.40 21.20
N ILE A 820 13.57 7.10 21.50
CA ILE A 820 14.08 6.56 22.75
C ILE A 820 14.78 5.23 22.46
N ALA A 821 15.92 5.00 23.10
CA ALA A 821 16.72 3.82 22.87
C ALA A 821 17.26 3.23 24.19
N VAL A 822 17.32 1.90 24.25
CA VAL A 822 18.00 1.15 25.30
C VAL A 822 19.41 0.81 24.83
N ILE A 823 20.39 1.16 25.64
CA ILE A 823 21.80 0.77 25.48
C ILE A 823 22.06 -0.41 26.41
N ASP A 824 22.49 -1.55 25.84
CA ASP A 824 22.82 -2.82 26.50
C ASP A 824 24.21 -3.24 26.01
N GLY A 825 25.24 -2.72 26.69
CA GLY A 825 26.63 -2.72 26.22
C GLY A 825 26.77 -2.12 24.81
N GLU A 826 27.33 -2.90 23.87
CA GLU A 826 27.51 -2.49 22.48
C GLU A 826 26.20 -2.47 21.65
N ASN A 827 25.11 -3.03 22.17
CA ASN A 827 23.84 -3.10 21.46
C ASN A 827 22.95 -1.90 21.80
N ILE A 828 22.32 -1.33 20.78
CA ILE A 828 21.37 -0.23 20.93
C ILE A 828 20.06 -0.64 20.27
N TYR A 829 18.98 -0.60 21.04
CA TYR A 829 17.63 -0.91 20.59
C TYR A 829 16.78 0.35 20.64
N SER A 830 16.38 0.86 19.48
CA SER A 830 15.68 2.15 19.34
C SER A 830 14.22 1.97 18.98
N TRP A 831 13.37 2.91 19.43
CA TRP A 831 11.95 2.90 19.10
C TRP A 831 11.74 3.18 17.61
N SER A 832 12.37 4.22 17.05
CA SER A 832 12.17 4.64 15.66
C SER A 832 13.43 4.54 14.79
N ASP A 833 14.56 5.16 15.18
CA ASP A 833 15.76 5.19 14.33
C ASP A 833 16.72 4.04 14.65
N ASN A 834 16.67 3.00 13.82
CA ASN A 834 17.54 1.82 13.96
C ASN A 834 18.96 2.02 13.37
N THR A 835 19.29 3.19 12.80
CA THR A 835 20.66 3.49 12.33
C THR A 835 21.60 3.91 13.45
N ASN A 836 21.06 4.20 14.63
CA ASN A 836 21.79 4.71 15.79
C ASN A 836 22.48 6.07 15.53
N GLN A 837 21.95 6.88 14.60
CA GLN A 837 22.51 8.19 14.23
C GLN A 837 21.85 9.38 14.96
N GLN A 838 20.97 9.12 15.93
CA GLN A 838 20.18 10.13 16.62
C GLN A 838 21.01 11.25 17.28
N LYS A 839 22.23 10.94 17.73
CA LYS A 839 23.14 11.96 18.30
C LYS A 839 23.59 13.02 17.28
N SER A 840 23.34 12.81 16.00
CA SER A 840 23.81 13.66 14.91
C SER A 840 22.72 14.21 14.01
N GLN A 841 21.54 13.59 13.94
CA GLN A 841 20.45 13.97 13.02
C GLN A 841 19.08 13.56 13.56
N THR A 842 18.01 14.17 13.06
CA THR A 842 16.61 13.93 13.52
C THR A 842 15.71 13.31 12.45
N ILE A 843 16.23 13.06 11.25
CA ILE A 843 15.48 12.60 10.07
C ILE A 843 14.67 11.31 10.30
N ASN A 844 15.19 10.39 11.13
CA ASN A 844 14.56 9.10 11.42
C ASN A 844 13.84 9.06 12.78
N TYR A 845 13.81 10.19 13.52
CA TYR A 845 13.06 10.25 14.77
C TYR A 845 11.60 9.93 14.50
N GLY A 846 10.94 9.25 15.42
CA GLY A 846 9.50 9.10 15.41
C GLY A 846 8.81 10.43 15.68
N VAL A 847 7.49 10.40 15.77
CA VAL A 847 6.65 11.59 16.01
C VAL A 847 5.76 11.35 17.22
N LEU A 848 5.79 12.25 18.19
CA LEU A 848 4.79 12.31 19.26
C LEU A 848 3.77 13.41 18.95
N THR A 849 2.49 13.06 18.98
CA THR A 849 1.37 14.01 18.90
C THR A 849 0.86 14.32 20.30
N LEU A 850 0.81 15.61 20.65
CA LEU A 850 0.46 16.10 21.98
C LEU A 850 -1.06 16.23 22.18
N GLU A 851 -1.80 15.14 22.04
CA GLU A 851 -3.28 15.15 22.05
C GLU A 851 -3.89 14.24 23.12
N GLY A 852 -3.23 13.13 23.46
CA GLY A 852 -3.64 12.17 24.49
C GLY A 852 -4.87 11.34 24.14
N ALA A 853 -5.07 10.23 24.84
CA ALA A 853 -6.32 9.48 24.77
C ALA A 853 -7.42 10.20 25.56
N SER A 854 -8.68 10.06 25.16
CA SER A 854 -9.86 10.52 25.89
C SER A 854 -9.85 9.97 27.32
N VAL A 855 -10.15 10.83 28.28
CA VAL A 855 -10.23 10.49 29.70
C VAL A 855 -11.63 10.81 30.20
N GLY A 856 -12.22 9.86 30.92
CA GLY A 856 -13.50 10.01 31.61
C GLY A 856 -13.43 9.48 33.03
N THR A 857 -14.55 9.60 33.74
CA THR A 857 -14.71 9.19 35.12
C THR A 857 -15.91 8.26 35.25
N ALA A 858 -15.79 7.28 36.13
CA ALA A 858 -16.90 6.49 36.61
C ALA A 858 -17.05 6.75 38.11
N LYS A 859 -18.18 7.31 38.53
CA LYS A 859 -18.47 7.47 39.96
C LYS A 859 -18.92 6.14 40.57
N TYR A 860 -18.70 5.99 41.86
CA TYR A 860 -19.16 4.84 42.60
C TYR A 860 -20.69 4.82 42.71
N GLY A 861 -21.32 3.74 42.25
CA GLY A 861 -22.76 3.56 42.28
C GLY A 861 -23.23 2.30 41.54
N THR A 862 -24.37 1.76 41.99
CA THR A 862 -24.97 0.53 41.45
C THR A 862 -26.35 0.85 40.86
N PRO A 863 -26.50 0.89 39.52
CA PRO A 863 -27.80 1.06 38.86
C PRO A 863 -28.58 -0.26 38.77
N VAL A 864 -29.88 -0.17 38.48
CA VAL A 864 -30.71 -1.31 38.09
C VAL A 864 -30.69 -1.42 36.58
N ILE A 865 -30.16 -2.53 36.05
CA ILE A 865 -30.14 -2.78 34.60
C ILE A 865 -31.53 -3.21 34.13
N ASP A 866 -32.35 -2.25 33.71
CA ASP A 866 -33.71 -2.46 33.18
C ASP A 866 -34.10 -1.53 32.02
N ALA A 867 -33.17 -0.69 31.55
CA ALA A 867 -33.32 0.32 30.50
C ALA A 867 -34.26 1.48 30.87
N GLU A 868 -34.47 1.73 32.17
CA GLU A 868 -35.00 2.97 32.72
C GLU A 868 -33.88 3.74 33.41
N ILE A 869 -33.72 5.02 33.09
CA ILE A 869 -32.60 5.83 33.60
C ILE A 869 -32.82 6.13 35.09
N ASP A 870 -32.07 5.44 35.94
CA ASP A 870 -31.99 5.69 37.39
C ASP A 870 -31.40 7.07 37.75
N GLU A 871 -31.78 7.61 38.91
CA GLU A 871 -31.26 8.89 39.42
C GLU A 871 -29.73 8.87 39.66
N VAL A 872 -29.15 7.69 39.95
CA VAL A 872 -27.71 7.53 40.20
C VAL A 872 -26.85 7.94 39.00
N TRP A 873 -27.36 7.80 37.78
CA TRP A 873 -26.66 8.22 36.56
C TRP A 873 -26.45 9.73 36.48
N SER A 874 -27.31 10.54 37.11
CA SER A 874 -27.23 12.01 37.07
C SER A 874 -25.98 12.58 37.73
N GLN A 875 -25.25 11.76 38.49
CA GLN A 875 -24.03 12.17 39.20
C GLN A 875 -22.76 12.09 38.34
N ASN A 876 -22.85 11.54 37.13
CA ASN A 876 -21.71 11.36 36.24
C ASN A 876 -21.70 12.34 35.09
N GLU A 877 -20.49 12.62 34.63
CA GLU A 877 -20.26 13.31 33.37
C GLU A 877 -20.77 12.46 32.21
N GLU A 878 -21.24 13.15 31.17
CA GLU A 878 -21.73 12.55 29.93
C GLU A 878 -20.67 12.68 28.86
N TYR A 879 -20.38 11.57 28.19
CA TYR A 879 -19.43 11.45 27.09
C TYR A 879 -20.16 11.18 25.79
N ILE A 880 -19.52 11.45 24.65
CA ILE A 880 -20.14 11.28 23.33
C ILE A 880 -19.20 10.49 22.42
N THR A 881 -19.73 9.56 21.64
CA THR A 881 -18.98 8.90 20.55
C THR A 881 -18.88 9.84 19.34
N GLU A 882 -17.79 10.59 19.25
CA GLU A 882 -17.57 11.57 18.18
C GLU A 882 -16.42 11.22 17.23
N THR A 883 -15.59 10.24 17.59
CA THR A 883 -14.49 9.77 16.75
C THR A 883 -15.05 8.92 15.60
N ILE A 884 -14.78 9.33 14.36
CA ILE A 884 -15.30 8.66 13.16
C ILE A 884 -14.27 7.63 12.69
N VAL A 885 -14.67 6.37 12.63
CA VAL A 885 -13.86 5.27 12.10
C VAL A 885 -14.17 5.01 10.62
N SER A 886 -15.45 5.00 10.26
CA SER A 886 -15.90 4.79 8.86
C SER A 886 -17.10 5.69 8.53
N SER A 887 -17.16 6.21 7.30
CA SER A 887 -17.98 7.38 6.98
C SER A 887 -19.34 7.09 6.33
N SER A 888 -20.40 7.63 6.94
CA SER A 888 -21.53 8.28 6.26
C SER A 888 -21.68 9.72 6.80
N SER A 889 -22.38 10.60 6.08
CA SER A 889 -22.51 12.01 6.49
C SER A 889 -23.34 12.24 7.76
N ASN A 890 -24.01 11.20 8.30
CA ASN A 890 -24.90 11.26 9.47
C ASN A 890 -24.82 9.99 10.34
N ASN A 891 -23.62 9.53 10.70
CA ASN A 891 -23.47 8.31 11.51
C ASN A 891 -24.22 8.42 12.86
N ALA A 892 -24.79 7.30 13.32
CA ALA A 892 -25.30 7.15 14.68
C ALA A 892 -24.22 7.43 15.74
N LYS A 893 -24.63 8.02 16.86
CA LYS A 893 -23.77 8.39 17.99
C LYS A 893 -24.43 8.02 19.31
N ALA A 894 -23.63 7.76 20.34
CA ALA A 894 -24.10 7.55 21.70
C ALA A 894 -23.67 8.70 22.59
N SER A 895 -24.58 9.23 23.39
CA SER A 895 -24.21 9.88 24.66
C SER A 895 -24.20 8.82 25.75
N PHE A 896 -23.14 8.75 26.54
CA PHE A 896 -23.01 7.69 27.54
C PHE A 896 -22.44 8.19 28.88
N ARG A 897 -22.70 7.41 29.93
CA ARG A 897 -22.21 7.61 31.31
C ARG A 897 -21.71 6.28 31.85
N VAL A 898 -20.74 6.36 32.76
CA VAL A 898 -20.13 5.18 33.36
C VAL A 898 -20.25 5.26 34.88
N LEU A 899 -20.54 4.13 35.53
CA LEU A 899 -20.59 3.96 36.97
C LEU A 899 -19.78 2.71 37.34
N TRP A 900 -19.39 2.56 38.59
CA TRP A 900 -18.75 1.32 39.05
C TRP A 900 -19.11 0.96 40.49
N ASP A 901 -19.01 -0.32 40.81
CA ASP A 901 -18.94 -0.82 42.19
C ASP A 901 -17.95 -2.00 42.29
N GLU A 902 -17.88 -2.64 43.46
CA GLU A 902 -16.98 -3.78 43.69
C GLU A 902 -17.26 -5.00 42.79
N ASN A 903 -18.42 -5.06 42.12
CA ASN A 903 -18.85 -6.21 41.31
C ASN A 903 -18.77 -5.93 39.81
N ALA A 904 -19.04 -4.70 39.36
CA ALA A 904 -19.12 -4.39 37.94
C ALA A 904 -18.80 -2.94 37.57
N LEU A 905 -18.41 -2.75 36.31
CA LEU A 905 -18.51 -1.49 35.59
C LEU A 905 -19.89 -1.41 34.92
N TYR A 906 -20.52 -0.25 34.98
CA TYR A 906 -21.85 -0.01 34.45
C TYR A 906 -21.81 1.05 33.37
N VAL A 907 -22.52 0.84 32.27
CA VAL A 907 -22.62 1.79 31.16
C VAL A 907 -24.07 2.08 30.87
N LEU A 908 -24.43 3.36 30.85
CA LEU A 908 -25.68 3.86 30.28
C LEU A 908 -25.34 4.58 28.98
N ALA A 909 -25.96 4.19 27.86
CA ALA A 909 -25.82 4.86 26.59
C ALA A 909 -27.19 5.21 25.98
N ILE A 910 -27.32 6.39 25.42
CA ILE A 910 -28.46 6.85 24.63
C ILE A 910 -27.94 7.02 23.21
N VAL A 911 -28.31 6.09 22.35
CA VAL A 911 -27.90 6.07 20.94
C VAL A 911 -28.91 6.86 20.13
N GLU A 912 -28.44 7.89 19.43
CA GLU A 912 -29.18 8.64 18.43
C GLU A 912 -28.99 7.97 17.07
N ASP A 913 -30.06 7.34 16.59
CA ASP A 913 -30.13 6.65 15.31
C ASP A 913 -31.57 6.65 14.78
N PRO A 914 -31.86 7.38 13.68
CA PRO A 914 -33.19 7.40 13.08
C PRO A 914 -33.55 6.12 12.30
N VAL A 915 -32.62 5.20 12.02
CA VAL A 915 -32.82 4.03 11.15
C VAL A 915 -32.33 2.74 11.82
N LEU A 916 -33.15 2.17 12.72
CA LEU A 916 -32.82 0.92 13.41
C LEU A 916 -33.00 -0.34 12.54
N ASN A 917 -31.96 -1.17 12.46
CA ASN A 917 -31.89 -2.38 11.67
C ASN A 917 -31.04 -3.48 12.33
N LYS A 918 -31.61 -4.69 12.41
CA LYS A 918 -30.94 -5.90 12.94
C LYS A 918 -30.94 -7.09 11.98
N GLU A 919 -31.35 -6.89 10.74
CA GLU A 919 -31.61 -8.00 9.81
C GLU A 919 -30.33 -8.71 9.34
N ASN A 920 -29.16 -8.08 9.51
CA ASN A 920 -27.89 -8.73 9.21
C ASN A 920 -27.64 -9.93 10.13
N THR A 921 -27.13 -11.01 9.56
CA THR A 921 -26.70 -12.19 10.33
C THR A 921 -25.45 -11.93 11.17
N ASN A 922 -24.58 -11.02 10.74
CA ASN A 922 -23.37 -10.66 11.48
C ASN A 922 -23.70 -9.59 12.52
N ALA A 923 -23.40 -9.87 13.79
CA ALA A 923 -23.80 -8.98 14.88
C ALA A 923 -23.14 -7.59 14.83
N TRP A 924 -21.92 -7.48 14.30
CA TRP A 924 -21.21 -6.20 14.12
C TRP A 924 -21.71 -5.37 12.95
N GLU A 925 -22.57 -5.92 12.09
CA GLU A 925 -23.22 -5.20 10.98
C GLU A 925 -24.58 -4.61 11.38
N GLN A 926 -25.07 -4.91 12.58
CA GLN A 926 -26.36 -4.44 13.11
C GLN A 926 -26.21 -3.15 13.91
N ASP A 927 -27.31 -2.41 14.07
CA ASP A 927 -27.36 -1.29 15.03
C ASP A 927 -27.12 -1.78 16.44
N SER A 928 -25.96 -1.41 16.97
CA SER A 928 -25.48 -1.93 18.23
C SER A 928 -24.50 -0.99 18.91
N LEU A 929 -24.51 -1.09 20.24
CA LEU A 929 -23.47 -0.53 21.11
C LEU A 929 -22.45 -1.61 21.41
N GLU A 930 -21.17 -1.29 21.25
CA GLU A 930 -20.06 -2.09 21.76
C GLU A 930 -19.36 -1.37 22.91
N ILE A 931 -18.90 -2.15 23.87
CA ILE A 931 -18.16 -1.71 25.05
C ILE A 931 -16.89 -2.54 25.13
N PHE A 932 -15.76 -1.85 25.24
CA PHE A 932 -14.44 -2.44 25.32
C PHE A 932 -13.81 -2.13 26.67
N ILE A 933 -13.18 -3.12 27.28
CA ILE A 933 -12.53 -2.99 28.59
C ILE A 933 -11.15 -3.64 28.55
N ASP A 934 -10.17 -2.93 29.10
CA ASP A 934 -8.82 -3.38 29.44
C ASP A 934 -8.64 -3.07 30.93
N GLU A 935 -8.82 -4.10 31.78
CA GLU A 935 -8.93 -3.90 33.23
C GLU A 935 -7.63 -3.38 33.86
N ASN A 936 -6.47 -3.80 33.33
CA ASN A 936 -5.17 -3.38 33.83
C ASN A 936 -4.59 -2.15 33.11
N ASN A 937 -5.23 -1.71 32.02
CA ASN A 937 -4.85 -0.58 31.18
C ASN A 937 -3.45 -0.71 30.52
N ASN A 938 -3.04 -1.94 30.18
CA ASN A 938 -1.75 -2.22 29.53
C ASN A 938 -1.69 -1.70 28.10
N LYS A 939 -2.84 -1.56 27.41
CA LYS A 939 -2.95 -1.03 26.03
C LYS A 939 -2.03 -1.76 25.04
N THR A 940 -2.08 -3.08 25.01
CA THR A 940 -1.22 -3.91 24.15
C THR A 940 -1.80 -4.09 22.74
N GLY A 941 -0.93 -4.41 21.78
CA GLY A 941 -1.29 -4.63 20.36
C GLY A 941 -2.18 -5.85 20.10
N PHE A 942 -2.53 -6.61 21.14
CA PHE A 942 -3.39 -7.79 21.09
C PHE A 942 -4.24 -7.81 22.37
N TYR A 943 -5.22 -8.72 22.47
CA TYR A 943 -5.98 -8.89 23.71
C TYR A 943 -5.25 -9.82 24.68
N GLU A 944 -5.09 -9.36 25.92
CA GLU A 944 -4.72 -10.17 27.07
C GLU A 944 -5.95 -10.82 27.71
N ASN A 945 -5.75 -11.60 28.78
CA ASN A 945 -6.86 -12.35 29.39
C ASN A 945 -7.90 -11.45 30.06
N ASP A 946 -7.48 -10.28 30.55
CA ASP A 946 -8.33 -9.31 31.22
C ASP A 946 -9.10 -8.40 30.27
N ASP A 947 -8.67 -8.31 29.02
CA ASP A 947 -9.38 -7.54 27.99
C ASP A 947 -10.69 -8.21 27.57
N ALA A 948 -11.71 -7.43 27.23
CA ALA A 948 -12.95 -7.96 26.70
C ALA A 948 -13.72 -6.99 25.80
N GLN A 949 -14.33 -7.57 24.77
CA GLN A 949 -15.30 -6.90 23.89
C GLN A 949 -16.71 -7.43 24.13
N TYR A 950 -17.63 -6.52 24.43
CA TYR A 950 -19.06 -6.80 24.60
C TYR A 950 -19.88 -5.99 23.60
N ARG A 951 -20.93 -6.59 23.02
CA ARG A 951 -21.84 -5.90 22.09
C ARG A 951 -23.28 -6.21 22.43
N VAL A 952 -24.18 -5.23 22.27
CA VAL A 952 -25.63 -5.42 22.39
C VAL A 952 -26.37 -4.58 21.35
N ASN A 953 -27.32 -5.19 20.65
CA ASN A 953 -28.16 -4.48 19.67
C ASN A 953 -29.39 -3.82 20.33
N TYR A 954 -30.07 -2.94 19.60
CA TYR A 954 -31.22 -2.18 20.11
C TYR A 954 -32.42 -3.02 20.59
N VAL A 955 -32.49 -4.32 20.24
CA VAL A 955 -33.51 -5.28 20.74
C VAL A 955 -33.02 -6.17 21.89
N ASN A 956 -31.91 -5.79 22.53
CA ASN A 956 -31.29 -6.47 23.66
C ASN A 956 -30.78 -7.88 23.35
N THR A 957 -30.17 -8.08 22.18
CA THR A 957 -29.46 -9.32 21.84
C THR A 957 -27.96 -9.12 22.04
N PRO A 958 -27.34 -9.71 23.08
CA PRO A 958 -25.92 -9.58 23.29
C PRO A 958 -25.11 -10.48 22.34
N SER A 959 -23.92 -10.02 21.98
CA SER A 959 -22.88 -10.79 21.29
C SER A 959 -21.51 -10.41 21.87
N PHE A 960 -20.50 -11.24 21.60
CA PHE A 960 -19.19 -11.12 22.26
C PHE A 960 -18.09 -11.22 21.22
N GLY A 961 -17.01 -10.47 21.44
CA GLY A 961 -15.75 -10.68 20.74
C GLY A 961 -14.72 -11.34 21.65
N THR A 962 -13.44 -11.04 21.41
CA THR A 962 -12.32 -11.58 22.18
C THR A 962 -12.49 -11.26 23.68
N GLY A 963 -12.28 -12.27 24.54
CA GLY A 963 -12.34 -12.13 26.00
C GLY A 963 -13.73 -11.91 26.62
N GLY A 964 -14.78 -11.71 25.81
CA GLY A 964 -16.16 -11.48 26.27
C GLY A 964 -16.97 -12.76 26.51
N SER A 965 -17.93 -12.72 27.43
CA SER A 965 -18.87 -13.83 27.64
C SER A 965 -20.21 -13.40 28.26
N ALA A 966 -21.24 -14.20 28.02
CA ALA A 966 -22.58 -13.98 28.60
C ALA A 966 -22.62 -14.07 30.14
N ALA A 967 -21.63 -14.72 30.76
CA ALA A 967 -21.58 -14.84 32.22
C ALA A 967 -21.26 -13.51 32.91
N ASN A 968 -20.57 -12.61 32.21
CA ASN A 968 -20.05 -11.36 32.77
C ASN A 968 -20.79 -10.13 32.24
N PHE A 969 -21.82 -10.30 31.41
CA PHE A 969 -22.49 -9.20 30.72
C PHE A 969 -23.99 -9.27 30.90
N LYS A 970 -24.54 -8.29 31.60
CA LYS A 970 -25.99 -8.12 31.77
C LYS A 970 -26.43 -6.82 31.12
N THR A 971 -27.43 -6.89 30.24
CA THR A 971 -27.91 -5.72 29.51
C THR A 971 -29.42 -5.58 29.47
N ALA A 972 -29.88 -4.36 29.28
CA ALA A 972 -31.25 -4.01 28.94
C ALA A 972 -31.25 -2.92 27.87
N THR A 973 -32.20 -2.97 26.93
CA THR A 973 -32.38 -1.90 25.94
C THR A 973 -33.83 -1.45 25.82
N LYS A 974 -34.02 -0.20 25.40
CA LYS A 974 -35.35 0.40 25.19
C LYS A 974 -35.32 1.34 23.99
N ILE A 975 -36.18 1.08 23.00
CA ILE A 975 -36.36 1.98 21.86
C ILE A 975 -37.01 3.29 22.33
N VAL A 976 -36.46 4.42 21.89
CA VAL A 976 -36.95 5.77 22.18
C VAL A 976 -37.14 6.58 20.89
N GLU A 977 -37.59 7.83 21.01
CA GLU A 977 -37.68 8.73 19.86
C GLU A 977 -36.27 8.99 19.31
N ASN A 978 -36.07 8.72 18.02
CA ASN A 978 -34.79 8.84 17.29
C ASN A 978 -33.64 7.95 17.80
N GLY A 979 -33.93 6.79 18.37
CA GLY A 979 -32.91 5.79 18.66
C GLY A 979 -33.24 4.83 19.79
N TYR A 980 -32.28 4.52 20.66
CA TYR A 980 -32.45 3.54 21.74
C TYR A 980 -31.55 3.80 22.95
N ILE A 981 -31.99 3.35 24.12
CA ILE A 981 -31.24 3.34 25.37
C ILE A 981 -30.63 1.95 25.56
N VAL A 982 -29.41 1.91 26.07
CA VAL A 982 -28.71 0.71 26.54
C VAL A 982 -28.27 0.94 27.99
N GLU A 983 -28.57 -0.01 28.86
CA GLU A 983 -27.88 -0.17 30.14
C GLU A 983 -27.14 -1.49 30.16
N ALA A 984 -25.89 -1.48 30.61
CA ALA A 984 -25.04 -2.65 30.70
C ALA A 984 -24.32 -2.71 32.05
N ALA A 985 -24.14 -3.92 32.57
CA ALA A 985 -23.25 -4.24 33.67
C ALA A 985 -22.23 -5.28 33.20
N ILE A 986 -20.95 -4.97 33.39
CA ILE A 986 -19.80 -5.78 33.01
C ILE A 986 -19.07 -6.18 34.30
N SER A 987 -19.08 -7.47 34.62
CA SER A 987 -18.42 -7.97 35.85
C SER A 987 -16.90 -7.98 35.70
N TRP A 988 -16.19 -7.54 36.73
CA TRP A 988 -14.72 -7.59 36.79
C TRP A 988 -14.21 -9.04 36.75
N LYS A 989 -13.21 -9.32 35.93
CA LYS A 989 -12.62 -10.65 35.74
C LYS A 989 -11.34 -10.85 36.55
N PHE A 990 -10.48 -9.83 36.62
CA PHE A 990 -9.12 -9.94 37.16
C PHE A 990 -8.84 -8.94 38.27
N ILE A 991 -9.32 -7.71 38.14
CA ILE A 991 -9.05 -6.67 39.13
C ILE A 991 -10.03 -6.73 40.31
N SER A 992 -9.61 -6.16 41.45
CA SER A 992 -10.48 -5.87 42.58
C SER A 992 -10.52 -4.35 42.73
N PRO A 993 -11.49 -3.68 42.08
CA PRO A 993 -11.39 -2.26 41.78
C PRO A 993 -11.36 -1.40 43.05
N SER A 994 -10.60 -0.32 42.99
CA SER A 994 -10.50 0.68 44.06
C SER A 994 -10.59 2.10 43.51
N GLY A 995 -10.94 3.06 44.37
CA GLY A 995 -11.01 4.47 43.96
C GLY A 995 -9.62 5.00 43.59
N GLY A 996 -9.50 5.62 42.42
CA GLY A 996 -8.27 6.10 41.80
C GLY A 996 -7.74 5.21 40.67
N GLU A 997 -8.26 3.98 40.54
CA GLU A 997 -7.82 3.03 39.52
C GLU A 997 -8.22 3.47 38.11
N VAL A 998 -7.34 3.27 37.14
CA VAL A 998 -7.55 3.66 35.73
C VAL A 998 -7.75 2.39 34.90
N VAL A 999 -8.88 2.33 34.20
CA VAL A 999 -9.26 1.22 33.33
C VAL A 999 -9.22 1.69 31.88
N GLY A 1000 -8.62 0.89 31.00
CA GLY A 1000 -8.69 1.12 29.55
C GLY A 1000 -10.12 0.88 29.07
N PHE A 1001 -10.71 1.84 28.35
CA PHE A 1001 -12.14 1.80 28.05
C PHE A 1001 -12.47 2.48 26.73
N ASP A 1002 -13.39 1.91 25.96
CA ASP A 1002 -13.96 2.57 24.78
C ASP A 1002 -15.43 2.14 24.57
N VAL A 1003 -16.19 2.99 23.88
CA VAL A 1003 -17.57 2.74 23.48
C VAL A 1003 -17.69 2.98 21.98
N GLN A 1004 -18.30 2.04 21.27
CA GLN A 1004 -18.53 2.13 19.83
C GLN A 1004 -20.01 2.00 19.50
N VAL A 1005 -20.45 2.76 18.51
CA VAL A 1005 -21.76 2.59 17.86
C VAL A 1005 -21.52 2.07 16.45
N ASN A 1006 -22.13 0.92 16.14
CA ASN A 1006 -22.32 0.48 14.76
C ASN A 1006 -23.65 1.02 14.25
N ASP A 1007 -23.61 1.70 13.10
CA ASP A 1007 -24.78 2.26 12.40
C ASP A 1007 -25.09 1.40 11.18
N ALA A 1008 -26.27 0.78 11.15
CA ALA A 1008 -26.77 -0.03 10.05
C ALA A 1008 -27.81 0.72 9.22
N GLY A 1009 -27.56 0.81 7.93
CA GLY A 1009 -28.49 1.45 7.01
C GLY A 1009 -29.81 0.67 6.86
N ALA A 1010 -30.77 1.26 6.16
CA ALA A 1010 -32.06 0.64 5.87
C ALA A 1010 -31.96 -0.73 5.13
N THR A 1011 -30.82 -1.04 4.51
CA THR A 1011 -30.54 -2.32 3.85
C THR A 1011 -30.04 -3.41 4.80
N GLY A 1012 -29.73 -3.07 6.05
CA GLY A 1012 -29.17 -3.97 7.05
C GLY A 1012 -27.65 -4.16 6.94
N SER A 1013 -26.96 -3.33 6.17
CA SER A 1013 -25.49 -3.30 6.15
C SER A 1013 -24.99 -2.12 6.97
N ARG A 1014 -23.85 -2.28 7.65
CA ARG A 1014 -23.23 -1.19 8.39
C ARG A 1014 -22.78 -0.09 7.44
N VAL A 1015 -23.22 1.13 7.72
CA VAL A 1015 -22.92 2.34 6.95
C VAL A 1015 -22.00 3.30 7.70
N GLY A 1016 -21.81 3.09 9.00
CA GLY A 1016 -20.96 3.95 9.81
C GLY A 1016 -20.52 3.31 11.12
N ILE A 1017 -19.41 3.81 11.64
CA ILE A 1017 -18.88 3.50 12.98
C ILE A 1017 -18.46 4.81 13.64
N THR A 1018 -18.93 5.02 14.88
CA THR A 1018 -18.41 6.07 15.76
C THR A 1018 -17.92 5.47 17.06
N THR A 1019 -16.80 5.96 17.57
CA THR A 1019 -16.17 5.53 18.84
C THR A 1019 -16.02 6.71 19.78
N TRP A 1020 -15.74 6.44 21.06
CA TRP A 1020 -15.38 7.49 22.01
C TRP A 1020 -13.91 7.88 21.87
N ASN A 1021 -13.00 6.92 21.62
CA ASN A 1021 -11.58 7.20 21.48
C ASN A 1021 -10.89 6.63 20.24
N ASP A 1022 -11.01 5.33 19.93
CA ASP A 1022 -10.19 4.70 18.88
C ASP A 1022 -10.58 5.16 17.47
N PRO A 1023 -9.67 5.81 16.71
CA PRO A 1023 -9.96 6.24 15.34
C PRO A 1023 -9.77 5.14 14.30
N THR A 1024 -9.28 3.96 14.68
CA THR A 1024 -8.84 2.92 13.73
C THR A 1024 -9.88 1.83 13.47
N GLY A 1025 -10.83 1.62 14.40
CA GLY A 1025 -11.77 0.51 14.32
C GLY A 1025 -11.17 -0.85 14.66
N ASN A 1026 -9.94 -0.89 15.17
CA ASN A 1026 -9.24 -2.11 15.56
C ASN A 1026 -9.47 -2.49 17.03
N ASN A 1027 -10.38 -1.80 17.73
CA ASN A 1027 -10.75 -2.09 19.10
C ASN A 1027 -11.09 -3.55 19.39
N TYR A 1028 -11.56 -4.33 18.41
CA TYR A 1028 -11.91 -5.75 18.59
C TYR A 1028 -10.70 -6.70 18.74
N GLN A 1029 -9.49 -6.23 18.42
CA GLN A 1029 -8.27 -7.04 18.42
C GLN A 1029 -7.08 -6.38 19.13
N SER A 1030 -7.14 -5.07 19.39
CA SER A 1030 -6.05 -4.31 20.02
C SER A 1030 -6.60 -3.31 21.03
N THR A 1031 -5.97 -3.21 22.20
CA THR A 1031 -6.36 -2.26 23.26
C THR A 1031 -5.54 -0.96 23.22
N VAL A 1032 -4.58 -0.87 22.29
CA VAL A 1032 -3.63 0.23 22.11
C VAL A 1032 -4.29 1.62 22.09
N ASN A 1033 -5.46 1.72 21.46
CA ASN A 1033 -6.15 3.00 21.24
C ASN A 1033 -7.38 3.19 22.15
N PHE A 1034 -7.54 2.39 23.20
CA PHE A 1034 -8.63 2.63 24.16
C PHE A 1034 -8.44 3.96 24.89
N GLY A 1035 -9.55 4.63 25.22
CA GLY A 1035 -9.58 5.73 26.17
C GLY A 1035 -9.30 5.25 27.60
N ASN A 1036 -9.54 6.11 28.58
CA ASN A 1036 -9.29 5.82 29.99
C ASN A 1036 -10.48 6.23 30.85
N ILE A 1037 -10.94 5.35 31.75
CA ILE A 1037 -11.93 5.68 32.78
C ILE A 1037 -11.27 5.61 34.16
N ILE A 1038 -11.38 6.70 34.92
CA ILE A 1038 -10.93 6.78 36.31
C ILE A 1038 -12.08 6.36 37.23
N LEU A 1039 -11.84 5.38 38.10
CA LEU A 1039 -12.80 4.93 39.10
C LEU A 1039 -12.80 5.88 40.30
N GLU A 1040 -13.83 6.70 40.47
CA GLU A 1040 -13.93 7.67 41.56
C GLU A 1040 -14.89 7.17 42.64
N LYS A 1041 -14.43 7.18 43.91
CA LYS A 1041 -15.20 6.70 45.06
C LYS A 1041 -15.90 7.81 45.85
#